data_AF-A0A8S9XGU9-F1
#
_entry.id   AF-A0A8S9XGU9-F1
#
_cell.length_a   1.000
_cell.length_b   1.000
_cell.length_c   1.000
_cell.angle_alpha   90.00
_cell.angle_beta   90.00
_cell.angle_gamma   90.00
#
_symmetry.space_group_name_H-M   'P 1'
#
loop_
_entity.id
_entity.type
_entity.pdbx_description
1 polymer ?
#
loop_
_entity_poly.entity_id
_entity_poly.type
_entity_poly.pdbx_seq_one_letter_code
_entity_poly.pdbx_strand_id
1 'polypeptide(L)'
;MSNDIGHHRGADGSIYETDGCISEAENIKREMLLYMIIPVLIFLFASTVYGLPYISKWLEGMENPYTLAMVNMNLPVPAWYPFPTHAGLGHFTAMAGQALVALSVGVVLITIILLFLTNALRIKFEFRVICYALQTLFTRSTTLFLQMQHDMKDIGNSEHSYQRVIGSCLVDIVVHHRAVSELISIFEKQVFFTCALGYMVGTIGVGLSLVNILEAMKVGNYVSVLTFSMMASMETLLMFTISQIGETITEESVKLRHQVYDIEWHKLDTQNRKILLIFQTAITEPIIVKAGGVINMCLDTFSNNNKSQKVDPDEEESDDLISTSKIISLMGEEGIEIVETSPRDDTDAAKLAFSVDENDVTDSIVNNDEGGVDFVLLDEGRIPATKNKTILYEENNITEEEFEEHRVNKEKARVEKEKDKEEALKGNCHTLCSHLISAKGAMTSRMIAFGGLFFLILQGALGFDVSTMEQLEQAKKTGQKLVTVRNLQVPAGKTLDFQGLPNGTTIEFAGRVTFGYKEWNGPLMIIKGGNFIVKGLKGHVIDGEGQRWWDGLGGITGGKTKPAPFIYMQLENSFVNDLIFKNAPMTVMAINACRNLIMNNIDIDNALGHTKGGHNTDGFDVAHSENVRITNSRVNNQDDCLALSSGKNIVFSNNECRGGHGIAVIGGFDGDNVEDILIKDCKVINNNIGVRVKTILGGKGYVKRVTFDNVELKDVSEIGVVVIGNYYGNNGPKGEPTKGCPITNLVMNNIHGNVLNNGTKHWVYVAEGSDWTWNTNIQGGNRPWQPCKGIPKGLNIECGTNKVG
;
A
#
# COMPACT_ATOMS: atom_id res chain seq x y z
N MET A 1 -20.46 -33.48 -0.29
CA MET A 1 -20.56 -32.89 1.05
C MET A 1 -21.22 -33.93 1.96
N SER A 2 -20.49 -34.95 2.41
CA SER A 2 -21.04 -35.93 3.36
C SER A 2 -20.03 -36.53 4.34
N ASN A 3 -18.79 -36.04 4.40
CA ASN A 3 -17.88 -36.41 5.48
C ASN A 3 -17.52 -35.11 6.20
N ASP A 4 -18.28 -34.84 7.26
CA ASP A 4 -17.93 -33.83 8.27
C ASP A 4 -16.54 -34.18 8.82
N ILE A 5 -15.62 -33.21 8.79
CA ILE A 5 -14.23 -33.39 9.26
C ILE A 5 -14.06 -32.73 10.64
N GLY A 6 -14.96 -31.84 11.02
CA GLY A 6 -14.83 -30.99 12.20
C GLY A 6 -15.53 -31.49 13.46
N HIS A 7 -16.38 -32.51 13.39
CA HIS A 7 -17.12 -33.09 14.53
C HIS A 7 -17.81 -32.05 15.44
N HIS A 8 -18.19 -30.89 14.91
CA HIS A 8 -18.77 -29.79 15.69
C HIS A 8 -20.19 -30.14 16.12
N ARG A 9 -20.44 -30.24 17.43
CA ARG A 9 -21.81 -30.42 17.95
C ARG A 9 -22.50 -29.06 18.08
N GLY A 10 -23.66 -28.91 17.45
CA GLY A 10 -24.56 -27.75 17.58
C GLY A 10 -25.92 -28.16 18.13
N ALA A 11 -26.79 -27.17 18.35
CA ALA A 11 -28.12 -27.39 18.91
C ALA A 11 -29.08 -28.15 17.96
N ASP A 12 -28.82 -28.07 16.66
CA ASP A 12 -29.69 -28.60 15.60
C ASP A 12 -29.03 -29.75 14.82
N GLY A 13 -27.78 -30.10 15.13
CA GLY A 13 -26.95 -31.00 14.31
C GLY A 13 -25.51 -30.49 14.13
N SER A 14 -24.93 -30.76 12.96
CA SER A 14 -23.55 -30.38 12.63
C SER A 14 -23.45 -28.89 12.24
N ILE A 15 -22.34 -28.20 12.55
CA ILE A 15 -22.14 -26.78 12.17
C ILE A 15 -22.27 -26.55 10.65
N TYR A 16 -22.00 -27.58 9.87
CA TYR A 16 -22.09 -27.57 8.40
C TYR A 16 -23.54 -27.40 7.90
N GLU A 17 -24.54 -27.63 8.75
CA GLU A 17 -25.97 -27.52 8.43
C GLU A 17 -26.54 -26.14 8.76
N THR A 18 -25.73 -25.22 9.31
CA THR A 18 -26.14 -23.84 9.60
C THR A 18 -26.26 -23.02 8.31
N ASP A 19 -27.24 -22.10 8.26
CA ASP A 19 -27.50 -21.24 7.09
C ASP A 19 -26.25 -20.46 6.62
N GLY A 20 -25.37 -20.07 7.56
CA GLY A 20 -24.10 -19.41 7.26
C GLY A 20 -23.14 -20.29 6.46
N CYS A 21 -22.94 -21.54 6.88
CA CYS A 21 -22.08 -22.49 6.18
C CYS A 21 -22.67 -22.93 4.83
N ILE A 22 -24.00 -23.05 4.74
CA ILE A 22 -24.69 -23.39 3.48
C ILE A 22 -24.54 -22.24 2.46
N SER A 23 -24.69 -20.99 2.88
CA SER A 23 -24.46 -19.82 2.02
C SER A 23 -23.02 -19.77 1.52
N GLU A 24 -22.02 -20.04 2.38
CA GLU A 24 -20.62 -20.09 1.95
C GLU A 24 -20.32 -21.26 1.00
N ALA A 25 -20.95 -22.41 1.22
CA ALA A 25 -20.88 -23.54 0.29
C ALA A 25 -21.45 -23.19 -1.10
N GLU A 26 -22.52 -22.38 -1.18
CA GLU A 26 -23.05 -21.87 -2.44
C GLU A 26 -22.12 -20.84 -3.09
N ASN A 27 -21.51 -19.95 -2.30
CA ASN A 27 -20.54 -18.97 -2.80
C ASN A 27 -19.32 -19.66 -3.44
N ILE A 28 -18.78 -20.70 -2.79
CA ILE A 28 -17.66 -21.47 -3.34
C ILE A 28 -18.04 -22.20 -4.63
N LYS A 29 -19.28 -22.70 -4.76
CA LYS A 29 -19.75 -23.26 -6.04
C LYS A 29 -19.80 -22.22 -7.16
N ARG A 30 -20.17 -20.97 -6.85
CA ARG A 30 -20.16 -19.86 -7.82
C ARG A 30 -18.74 -19.47 -8.20
N GLU A 31 -17.82 -19.39 -7.23
CA GLU A 31 -16.40 -19.16 -7.48
C GLU A 31 -15.80 -20.27 -8.35
N MET A 32 -16.10 -21.53 -8.06
CA MET A 32 -15.67 -22.68 -8.86
C MET A 32 -16.11 -22.52 -10.32
N LEU A 33 -17.37 -22.13 -10.58
CA LEU A 33 -17.86 -21.90 -11.93
C LEU A 33 -17.10 -20.77 -12.65
N LEU A 34 -16.74 -19.70 -11.94
CA LEU A 34 -15.94 -18.61 -12.49
C LEU A 34 -14.51 -19.05 -12.82
N TYR A 35 -13.86 -19.81 -11.93
CA TYR A 35 -12.51 -20.32 -12.14
C TYR A 35 -12.45 -21.40 -13.24
N MET A 36 -13.55 -22.09 -13.55
CA MET A 36 -13.62 -23.02 -14.69
C MET A 36 -13.45 -22.35 -16.06
N ILE A 37 -13.60 -21.03 -16.16
CA ILE A 37 -13.36 -20.28 -17.40
C ILE A 37 -11.88 -20.38 -17.82
N ILE A 38 -10.96 -20.40 -16.85
CA ILE A 38 -9.52 -20.33 -17.12
C ILE A 38 -9.01 -21.59 -17.85
N PRO A 39 -9.28 -22.82 -17.40
CA PRO A 39 -8.91 -24.03 -18.15
C PRO A 39 -9.52 -24.10 -19.56
N VAL A 40 -10.73 -23.57 -19.75
CA VAL A 40 -11.37 -23.50 -21.08
C VAL A 40 -10.59 -22.56 -22.01
N LEU A 41 -10.15 -21.39 -21.51
CA LEU A 41 -9.31 -20.48 -22.28
C LEU A 41 -7.96 -21.10 -22.64
N ILE A 42 -7.32 -21.82 -21.70
CA ILE A 42 -6.08 -22.57 -21.95
C ILE A 42 -6.29 -23.59 -23.08
N PHE A 43 -7.40 -24.33 -23.06
CA PHE A 43 -7.74 -25.29 -24.11
C PHE A 43 -7.92 -24.65 -25.50
N LEU A 44 -8.62 -23.51 -25.54
CA LEU A 44 -8.84 -22.77 -26.79
C LEU A 44 -7.54 -22.22 -27.37
N PHE A 45 -6.64 -21.68 -26.52
CA PHE A 45 -5.33 -21.23 -26.97
C PHE A 45 -4.46 -22.40 -27.45
N ALA A 46 -4.41 -23.51 -26.72
CA ALA A 46 -3.67 -24.70 -27.13
C ALA A 46 -4.13 -25.23 -28.50
N SER A 47 -5.46 -25.28 -28.71
CA SER A 47 -6.05 -25.70 -29.99
C SER A 47 -5.66 -24.77 -31.14
N THR A 48 -5.60 -23.46 -30.86
CA THR A 48 -5.23 -22.45 -31.87
C THR A 48 -3.74 -22.51 -32.21
N VAL A 49 -2.86 -22.67 -31.21
CA VAL A 49 -1.42 -22.82 -31.41
C VAL A 49 -1.10 -24.07 -32.23
N TYR A 50 -1.84 -25.16 -32.03
CA TYR A 50 -1.70 -26.39 -32.80
C TYR A 50 -2.27 -26.28 -34.23
N GLY A 51 -3.47 -25.71 -34.37
CA GLY A 51 -4.20 -25.71 -35.64
C GLY A 51 -3.75 -24.63 -36.64
N LEU A 52 -3.40 -23.43 -36.16
CA LEU A 52 -3.16 -22.29 -37.03
C LEU A 52 -1.93 -22.45 -37.96
N PRO A 53 -0.75 -22.95 -37.49
CA PRO A 53 0.38 -23.22 -38.38
C PRO A 53 0.12 -24.30 -39.42
N TYR A 54 -0.76 -25.26 -39.09
CA TYR A 54 -1.13 -26.33 -40.02
C TYR A 54 -2.05 -25.79 -41.13
N ILE A 55 -3.07 -25.01 -40.75
CA ILE A 55 -4.00 -24.38 -41.70
C ILE A 55 -3.24 -23.43 -42.63
N SER A 56 -2.29 -22.64 -42.11
CA SER A 56 -1.50 -21.73 -42.94
C SER A 56 -0.65 -22.49 -43.97
N LYS A 57 0.05 -23.56 -43.56
CA LYS A 57 0.83 -24.42 -44.48
C LYS A 57 -0.05 -25.10 -45.53
N TRP A 58 -1.26 -25.52 -45.15
CA TRP A 58 -2.21 -26.15 -46.06
C TRP A 58 -2.71 -25.15 -47.13
N LEU A 59 -2.94 -23.89 -46.75
CA LEU A 59 -3.34 -22.82 -47.67
C LEU A 59 -2.20 -22.36 -48.60
N GLU A 60 -0.97 -22.31 -48.10
CA GLU A 60 0.19 -21.81 -48.86
C GLU A 60 0.74 -22.83 -49.86
N GLY A 61 0.55 -24.14 -49.62
CA GLY A 61 1.00 -25.22 -50.50
C GLY A 61 2.53 -25.36 -50.53
N MET A 62 3.09 -26.47 -50.01
CA MET A 62 4.54 -26.69 -50.00
C MET A 62 5.00 -27.57 -51.16
N GLU A 63 6.04 -27.13 -51.89
CA GLU A 63 6.63 -27.85 -53.03
C GLU A 63 7.36 -29.15 -52.64
N ASN A 64 7.87 -29.27 -51.41
CA ASN A 64 8.57 -30.48 -50.92
C ASN A 64 8.06 -30.91 -49.52
N PRO A 65 7.39 -32.07 -49.39
CA PRO A 65 6.79 -32.49 -48.12
C PRO A 65 7.79 -33.05 -47.11
N TYR A 66 9.00 -33.47 -47.54
CA TYR A 66 9.98 -34.13 -46.67
C TYR A 66 11.30 -33.34 -46.58
N THR A 67 11.88 -33.29 -45.38
CA THR A 67 13.27 -32.86 -45.18
C THR A 67 14.25 -33.97 -45.60
N LEU A 68 15.55 -33.63 -45.68
CA LEU A 68 16.63 -34.59 -45.95
C LEU A 68 16.66 -35.77 -44.94
N ALA A 69 16.09 -35.56 -43.75
CA ALA A 69 15.94 -36.56 -42.69
C ALA A 69 14.60 -37.34 -42.76
N MET A 70 13.89 -37.28 -43.89
CA MET A 70 12.57 -37.90 -44.10
C MET A 70 11.47 -37.43 -43.12
N VAL A 71 11.60 -36.26 -42.50
CA VAL A 71 10.57 -35.67 -41.63
C VAL A 71 9.51 -34.98 -42.49
N ASN A 72 8.24 -35.30 -42.26
CA ASN A 72 7.14 -34.69 -43.02
C ASN A 72 6.77 -33.32 -42.44
N MET A 73 6.99 -32.26 -43.22
CA MET A 73 6.71 -30.88 -42.82
C MET A 73 5.23 -30.48 -43.01
N ASN A 74 4.47 -31.27 -43.77
CA ASN A 74 3.03 -31.08 -44.00
C ASN A 74 2.17 -31.52 -42.83
N LEU A 75 2.72 -32.17 -41.80
CA LEU A 75 1.96 -32.56 -40.60
C LEU A 75 1.87 -31.39 -39.60
N PRO A 76 0.83 -31.37 -38.73
CA PRO A 76 0.71 -30.36 -37.67
C PRO A 76 1.98 -30.28 -36.80
N VAL A 77 2.52 -31.43 -36.41
CA VAL A 77 3.83 -31.56 -35.78
C VAL A 77 4.77 -32.29 -36.75
N PRO A 78 5.88 -31.68 -37.17
CA PRO A 78 6.84 -32.34 -38.04
C PRO A 78 7.43 -33.58 -37.37
N ALA A 79 7.18 -34.76 -37.92
CA ALA A 79 7.67 -36.03 -37.39
C ALA A 79 7.96 -37.03 -38.52
N TRP A 80 8.81 -38.02 -38.21
CA TRP A 80 9.11 -39.15 -39.08
C TRP A 80 8.14 -40.31 -38.82
N TYR A 81 7.66 -40.95 -39.88
CA TYR A 81 6.79 -42.12 -39.81
C TYR A 81 7.33 -43.23 -40.71
N PRO A 82 7.14 -44.52 -40.35
CA PRO A 82 7.62 -45.66 -41.13
C PRO A 82 6.80 -45.95 -42.41
N PHE A 83 5.92 -45.03 -42.82
CA PHE A 83 5.04 -45.13 -44.00
C PHE A 83 4.89 -43.76 -44.68
N PRO A 84 4.52 -43.69 -45.98
CA PRO A 84 4.33 -42.42 -46.68
C PRO A 84 3.14 -41.62 -46.10
N THR A 85 3.42 -40.37 -45.76
CA THR A 85 2.52 -39.41 -45.09
C THR A 85 2.29 -38.13 -45.92
N HIS A 86 2.82 -38.07 -47.14
CA HIS A 86 2.73 -36.88 -48.01
C HIS A 86 1.33 -36.69 -48.63
N ALA A 87 0.58 -37.77 -48.85
CA ALA A 87 -0.78 -37.74 -49.38
C ALA A 87 -1.55 -39.04 -49.05
N GLY A 88 -2.87 -39.01 -49.18
CA GLY A 88 -3.73 -40.19 -49.05
C GLY A 88 -3.99 -40.64 -47.60
N LEU A 89 -4.35 -41.92 -47.41
CA LEU A 89 -4.78 -42.48 -46.13
C LEU A 89 -3.70 -42.34 -45.03
N GLY A 90 -2.42 -42.48 -45.39
CA GLY A 90 -1.29 -42.34 -44.46
C GLY A 90 -1.13 -40.94 -43.87
N HIS A 91 -1.52 -39.89 -44.60
CA HIS A 91 -1.53 -38.52 -44.06
C HIS A 91 -2.63 -38.34 -43.02
N PHE A 92 -3.85 -38.81 -43.32
CA PHE A 92 -4.98 -38.72 -42.41
C PHE A 92 -4.78 -39.52 -41.13
N THR A 93 -4.19 -40.71 -41.21
CA THR A 93 -3.90 -41.53 -40.02
C THR A 93 -2.84 -40.87 -39.14
N ALA A 94 -1.77 -40.32 -39.73
CA ALA A 94 -0.75 -39.59 -38.98
C ALA A 94 -1.32 -38.32 -38.32
N MET A 95 -2.11 -37.53 -39.05
CA MET A 95 -2.76 -36.33 -38.53
C MET A 95 -3.75 -36.65 -37.40
N ALA A 96 -4.63 -37.63 -37.60
CA ALA A 96 -5.57 -38.07 -36.57
C ALA A 96 -4.85 -38.59 -35.32
N GLY A 97 -3.74 -39.32 -35.50
CA GLY A 97 -2.89 -39.76 -34.40
C GLY A 97 -2.28 -38.60 -33.62
N GLN A 98 -1.72 -37.60 -34.30
CA GLN A 98 -1.15 -36.42 -33.64
C GLN A 98 -2.22 -35.59 -32.90
N ALA A 99 -3.39 -35.39 -33.52
CA ALA A 99 -4.51 -34.68 -32.90
C ALA A 99 -5.03 -35.42 -31.66
N LEU A 100 -5.10 -36.75 -31.70
CA LEU A 100 -5.50 -37.57 -30.55
C LEU A 100 -4.49 -37.46 -29.40
N VAL A 101 -3.19 -37.50 -29.69
CA VAL A 101 -2.15 -37.31 -28.69
C VAL A 101 -2.23 -35.90 -28.08
N ALA A 102 -2.33 -34.86 -28.91
CA ALA A 102 -2.45 -33.47 -28.43
C ALA A 102 -3.69 -33.27 -27.55
N LEU A 103 -4.84 -33.82 -27.95
CA LEU A 103 -6.07 -33.78 -27.17
C LEU A 103 -5.91 -34.52 -25.84
N SER A 104 -5.28 -35.71 -25.85
CA SER A 104 -5.06 -36.49 -24.63
C SER A 104 -4.20 -35.75 -23.61
N VAL A 105 -3.12 -35.10 -24.06
CA VAL A 105 -2.25 -34.28 -23.20
C VAL A 105 -3.02 -33.07 -22.64
N GLY A 106 -3.80 -32.39 -23.48
CA GLY A 106 -4.62 -31.25 -23.06
C GLY A 106 -5.65 -31.63 -21.98
N VAL A 107 -6.34 -32.77 -22.16
CA VAL A 107 -7.32 -33.27 -21.19
C VAL A 107 -6.63 -33.63 -19.86
N VAL A 108 -5.46 -34.27 -19.89
CA VAL A 108 -4.71 -34.60 -18.67
C VAL A 108 -4.31 -33.33 -17.91
N LEU A 109 -3.77 -32.32 -18.60
CA LEU A 109 -3.38 -31.06 -17.97
C LEU A 109 -4.57 -30.33 -17.33
N ILE A 110 -5.69 -30.24 -18.04
CA ILE A 110 -6.91 -29.62 -17.53
C ILE A 110 -7.44 -30.38 -16.31
N THR A 111 -7.41 -31.71 -16.35
CA THR A 111 -7.86 -32.55 -15.23
C THR A 111 -7.01 -32.31 -13.98
N ILE A 112 -5.69 -32.20 -14.13
CA ILE A 112 -4.77 -31.89 -13.03
C ILE A 112 -5.07 -30.50 -12.43
N ILE A 113 -5.24 -29.48 -13.28
CA ILE A 113 -5.55 -28.12 -12.83
C ILE A 113 -6.89 -28.08 -12.08
N LEU A 114 -7.92 -28.74 -12.62
CA LEU A 114 -9.23 -28.83 -11.97
C LEU A 114 -9.19 -29.58 -10.65
N LEU A 115 -8.38 -30.64 -10.55
CA LEU A 115 -8.17 -31.37 -9.30
C LEU A 115 -7.55 -30.46 -8.22
N PHE A 116 -6.48 -29.73 -8.57
CA PHE A 116 -5.82 -28.83 -7.62
C PHE A 116 -6.70 -27.66 -7.19
N LEU A 117 -7.42 -27.07 -8.15
CA LEU A 117 -8.39 -26.01 -7.86
C LEU A 117 -9.50 -26.51 -6.92
N THR A 118 -10.06 -27.69 -7.18
CA THR A 118 -11.12 -28.27 -6.35
C THR A 118 -10.62 -28.55 -4.93
N ASN A 119 -9.40 -29.09 -4.78
CA ASN A 119 -8.79 -29.33 -3.48
C ASN A 119 -8.52 -28.03 -2.71
N ALA A 120 -8.01 -26.99 -3.38
CA ALA A 120 -7.75 -25.70 -2.75
C ALA A 120 -9.05 -25.00 -2.32
N LEU A 121 -10.09 -25.03 -3.14
CA LEU A 121 -11.41 -24.50 -2.77
C LEU A 121 -12.06 -25.28 -1.63
N ARG A 122 -11.81 -26.60 -1.54
CA ARG A 122 -12.24 -27.41 -0.40
C ARG A 122 -11.52 -27.00 0.88
N ILE A 123 -10.20 -26.79 0.83
CA ILE A 123 -9.42 -26.31 1.98
C ILE A 123 -9.91 -24.92 2.42
N LYS A 124 -10.18 -24.01 1.46
CA LYS A 124 -10.78 -22.70 1.73
C LYS A 124 -12.11 -22.83 2.48
N PHE A 125 -12.98 -23.75 2.05
CA PHE A 125 -14.25 -23.99 2.73
C PHE A 125 -14.05 -24.39 4.19
N GLU A 126 -13.16 -25.35 4.47
CA GLU A 126 -12.93 -25.81 5.85
C GLU A 126 -12.34 -24.70 6.74
N PHE A 127 -11.43 -23.86 6.22
CA PHE A 127 -10.96 -22.67 6.94
C PHE A 127 -12.08 -21.70 7.30
N ARG A 128 -13.03 -21.49 6.37
CA ARG A 128 -14.19 -20.63 6.60
C ARG A 128 -15.14 -21.20 7.65
N VAL A 129 -15.33 -22.51 7.66
CA VAL A 129 -16.10 -23.20 8.71
C VAL A 129 -15.44 -22.99 10.07
N ILE A 130 -14.11 -23.09 10.18
CA ILE A 130 -13.39 -22.81 11.42
C ILE A 130 -13.57 -21.34 11.85
N CYS A 131 -13.43 -20.39 10.93
CA CYS A 131 -13.64 -18.97 11.23
C CYS A 131 -15.07 -18.71 11.75
N TYR A 132 -16.07 -19.32 11.11
CA TYR A 132 -17.47 -19.20 11.54
C TYR A 132 -17.70 -19.84 12.93
N ALA A 133 -17.07 -20.98 13.20
CA ALA A 133 -17.11 -21.64 14.51
C ALA A 133 -16.51 -20.77 15.63
N LEU A 134 -15.42 -20.06 15.34
CA LEU A 134 -14.80 -19.10 16.27
C LEU A 134 -15.70 -17.89 16.51
N GLN A 135 -16.28 -17.32 15.44
CA GLN A 135 -17.17 -16.16 15.54
C GLN A 135 -18.44 -16.46 16.34
N THR A 136 -18.98 -17.68 16.23
CA THR A 136 -20.21 -18.12 16.90
C THR A 136 -19.96 -18.84 18.24
N LEU A 137 -18.71 -18.88 18.73
CA LEU A 137 -18.29 -19.67 19.89
C LEU A 137 -19.19 -19.47 21.13
N PHE A 138 -19.42 -18.22 21.53
CA PHE A 138 -20.21 -17.90 22.73
C PHE A 138 -21.71 -18.19 22.54
N THR A 139 -22.25 -17.93 21.35
CA THR A 139 -23.64 -18.24 21.02
C THR A 139 -23.86 -19.75 21.02
N ARG A 140 -22.96 -20.52 20.40
CA ARG A 140 -23.03 -21.99 20.33
C ARG A 140 -22.92 -22.62 21.71
N SER A 141 -21.95 -22.18 22.51
CA SER A 141 -21.79 -22.69 23.88
C SER A 141 -22.99 -22.37 24.77
N THR A 142 -23.62 -21.20 24.61
CA THR A 142 -24.87 -20.85 25.31
C THR A 142 -26.00 -21.81 24.95
N THR A 143 -26.22 -22.08 23.68
CA THR A 143 -27.31 -22.98 23.25
C THR A 143 -27.07 -24.41 23.71
N LEU A 144 -25.84 -24.93 23.59
CA LEU A 144 -25.49 -26.27 24.08
C LEU A 144 -25.66 -26.40 25.61
N PHE A 145 -25.28 -25.36 26.35
CA PHE A 145 -25.47 -25.34 27.81
C PHE A 145 -26.95 -25.37 28.19
N LEU A 146 -27.80 -24.61 27.50
CA LEU A 146 -29.25 -24.60 27.73
C LEU A 146 -29.91 -25.94 27.42
N GLN A 147 -29.46 -26.64 26.37
CA GLN A 147 -29.92 -27.99 26.06
C GLN A 147 -29.51 -29.00 27.13
N MET A 148 -28.26 -28.95 27.61
CA MET A 148 -27.78 -29.82 28.68
C MET A 148 -28.51 -29.58 30.01
N GLN A 149 -28.91 -28.34 30.29
CA GLN A 149 -29.69 -27.99 31.48
C GLN A 149 -31.13 -28.50 31.43
N HIS A 150 -31.71 -28.63 30.24
CA HIS A 150 -33.04 -29.24 30.06
C HIS A 150 -33.02 -30.75 30.34
N ASP A 151 -31.90 -31.43 30.06
CA ASP A 151 -31.76 -32.88 30.21
C ASP A 151 -31.27 -33.34 31.61
N MET A 152 -30.67 -32.46 32.42
CA MET A 152 -30.19 -32.79 33.77
C MET A 152 -30.79 -31.86 34.84
N LYS A 153 -31.54 -32.46 35.79
CA LYS A 153 -32.29 -31.76 36.86
C LYS A 153 -31.44 -31.23 38.04
N ASP A 154 -30.14 -31.41 38.03
CA ASP A 154 -29.27 -30.97 39.13
C ASP A 154 -27.89 -30.59 38.57
N ILE A 155 -27.64 -29.30 38.34
CA ILE A 155 -26.32 -28.80 37.92
C ILE A 155 -25.84 -27.82 38.98
N GLY A 156 -24.91 -28.30 39.83
CA GLY A 156 -24.12 -27.45 40.71
C GLY A 156 -23.28 -26.44 39.91
N ASN A 157 -23.09 -25.26 40.51
CA ASN A 157 -22.32 -24.10 40.06
C ASN A 157 -22.37 -23.85 38.52
N SER A 158 -23.43 -23.17 38.07
CA SER A 158 -23.75 -22.93 36.64
C SER A 158 -22.62 -22.31 35.83
N GLU A 159 -21.74 -21.52 36.44
CA GLU A 159 -20.64 -20.83 35.77
C GLU A 159 -19.49 -21.77 35.35
N HIS A 160 -19.10 -22.71 36.23
CA HIS A 160 -18.05 -23.69 35.92
C HIS A 160 -18.50 -24.67 34.83
N SER A 161 -19.76 -25.10 34.88
CA SER A 161 -20.34 -25.99 33.87
C SER A 161 -20.45 -25.31 32.50
N TYR A 162 -20.74 -24.01 32.45
CA TYR A 162 -20.74 -23.24 31.20
C TYR A 162 -19.34 -23.10 30.59
N GLN A 163 -18.32 -22.82 31.41
CA GLN A 163 -16.91 -22.75 30.95
C GLN A 163 -16.42 -24.09 30.39
N ARG A 164 -16.85 -25.23 30.96
CA ARG A 164 -16.54 -26.56 30.43
C ARG A 164 -17.13 -26.80 29.03
N VAL A 165 -18.32 -26.28 28.73
CA VAL A 165 -18.93 -26.35 27.38
C VAL A 165 -18.16 -25.50 26.38
N ILE A 166 -17.72 -24.29 26.79
CA ILE A 166 -16.84 -23.45 25.97
C ILE A 166 -15.53 -24.18 25.65
N GLY A 167 -14.91 -24.83 26.64
CA GLY A 167 -13.70 -25.62 26.46
C GLY A 167 -13.87 -26.75 25.44
N SER A 168 -14.97 -27.51 25.51
CA SER A 168 -15.28 -28.54 24.51
C SER A 168 -15.38 -27.95 23.09
N CYS A 169 -16.08 -26.81 22.95
CA CYS A 169 -16.22 -26.12 21.67
C CYS A 169 -14.87 -25.63 21.10
N LEU A 170 -13.95 -25.18 21.96
CA LEU A 170 -12.60 -24.78 21.56
C LEU A 170 -11.76 -25.99 21.13
N VAL A 171 -11.87 -27.12 21.84
CA VAL A 171 -11.19 -28.36 21.45
C VAL A 171 -11.66 -28.84 20.08
N ASP A 172 -12.96 -28.81 19.79
CA ASP A 172 -13.51 -29.17 18.47
C ASP A 172 -12.91 -28.30 17.35
N ILE A 173 -12.68 -27.00 17.62
CA ILE A 173 -12.03 -26.08 16.68
C ILE A 173 -10.57 -26.47 16.44
N VAL A 174 -9.83 -26.80 17.51
CA VAL A 174 -8.41 -27.22 17.40
C VAL A 174 -8.28 -28.54 16.64
N VAL A 175 -9.17 -29.51 16.92
CA VAL A 175 -9.23 -30.79 16.20
C VAL A 175 -9.54 -30.58 14.73
N HIS A 176 -10.51 -29.71 14.41
CA HIS A 176 -10.83 -29.38 13.03
C HIS A 176 -9.65 -28.71 12.30
N HIS A 177 -8.99 -27.74 12.94
CA HIS A 177 -7.81 -27.10 12.36
C HIS A 177 -6.70 -28.13 12.08
N ARG A 178 -6.45 -29.07 13.00
CA ARG A 178 -5.48 -30.15 12.79
C ARG A 178 -5.81 -30.99 11.55
N ALA A 179 -7.08 -31.36 11.39
CA ALA A 179 -7.52 -32.11 10.21
C ALA A 179 -7.33 -31.30 8.91
N VAL A 180 -7.57 -29.98 8.94
CA VAL A 180 -7.27 -29.08 7.81
C VAL A 180 -5.77 -29.01 7.54
N SER A 181 -4.93 -28.92 8.56
CA SER A 181 -3.46 -28.95 8.40
C SER A 181 -2.97 -30.27 7.78
N GLU A 182 -3.58 -31.40 8.12
CA GLU A 182 -3.26 -32.69 7.50
C GLU A 182 -3.67 -32.73 6.02
N LEU A 183 -4.85 -32.19 5.69
CA LEU A 183 -5.29 -32.04 4.29
C LEU A 183 -4.33 -31.17 3.48
N ILE A 184 -3.82 -30.09 4.07
CA ILE A 184 -2.82 -29.22 3.43
C ILE A 184 -1.50 -29.97 3.23
N SER A 185 -1.02 -30.75 4.21
CA SER A 185 0.20 -31.54 4.06
C SER A 185 0.09 -32.56 2.91
N ILE A 186 -1.08 -33.18 2.74
CA ILE A 186 -1.36 -34.08 1.61
C ILE A 186 -1.38 -33.28 0.30
N PHE A 187 -2.00 -32.11 0.29
CA PHE A 187 -2.06 -31.22 -0.87
C PHE A 187 -0.67 -30.74 -1.30
N GLU A 188 0.18 -30.34 -0.36
CA GLU A 188 1.57 -29.92 -0.59
C GLU A 188 2.37 -31.02 -1.28
N LYS A 189 2.25 -32.27 -0.83
CA LYS A 189 2.89 -33.42 -1.48
C LYS A 189 2.41 -33.63 -2.92
N GLN A 190 1.14 -33.35 -3.22
CA GLN A 190 0.58 -33.46 -4.57
C GLN A 190 1.09 -32.36 -5.51
N VAL A 191 1.17 -31.11 -5.01
CA VAL A 191 1.60 -29.96 -5.83
C VAL A 191 3.12 -29.85 -5.93
N PHE A 192 3.88 -30.42 -5.00
CA PHE A 192 5.33 -30.27 -4.90
C PHE A 192 6.06 -30.44 -6.24
N PHE A 193 5.95 -31.61 -6.87
CA PHE A 193 6.65 -31.90 -8.12
C PHE A 193 5.88 -31.36 -9.34
N THR A 194 4.56 -31.51 -9.35
CA THR A 194 3.73 -31.17 -10.51
C THR A 194 3.74 -29.67 -10.81
N CYS A 195 3.58 -28.83 -9.78
CA CYS A 195 3.60 -27.38 -9.97
C CYS A 195 5.02 -26.84 -10.23
N ALA A 196 6.05 -27.46 -9.63
CA ALA A 196 7.45 -27.09 -9.91
C ALA A 196 7.81 -27.33 -11.38
N LEU A 197 7.41 -28.47 -11.94
CA LEU A 197 7.57 -28.76 -13.36
C LEU A 197 6.79 -27.76 -14.21
N GLY A 198 5.57 -27.39 -13.81
CA GLY A 198 4.76 -26.37 -14.47
C GLY A 198 5.45 -25.00 -14.56
N TYR A 199 6.01 -24.50 -13.45
CA TYR A 199 6.76 -23.23 -13.45
C TYR A 199 8.03 -23.29 -14.30
N MET A 200 8.77 -24.40 -14.25
CA MET A 200 9.99 -24.57 -15.03
C MET A 200 9.69 -24.57 -16.53
N VAL A 201 8.73 -25.40 -16.97
CA VAL A 201 8.32 -25.50 -18.37
C VAL A 201 7.72 -24.17 -18.84
N GLY A 202 6.86 -23.55 -18.04
CA GLY A 202 6.25 -22.26 -18.38
C GLY A 202 7.27 -21.14 -18.54
N THR A 203 8.27 -21.04 -17.64
CA THR A 203 9.31 -20.01 -17.71
C THR A 203 10.17 -20.17 -18.97
N ILE A 204 10.60 -21.41 -19.27
CA ILE A 204 11.36 -21.71 -20.48
C ILE A 204 10.50 -21.45 -21.73
N GLY A 205 9.23 -21.85 -21.70
CA GLY A 205 8.27 -21.68 -22.79
C GLY A 205 8.02 -20.21 -23.13
N VAL A 206 7.85 -19.34 -22.13
CA VAL A 206 7.74 -17.89 -22.31
C VAL A 206 9.03 -17.32 -22.90
N GLY A 207 10.20 -17.72 -22.38
CA GLY A 207 11.50 -17.28 -22.90
C GLY A 207 11.71 -17.63 -24.38
N LEU A 208 11.44 -18.88 -24.76
CA LEU A 208 11.55 -19.34 -26.15
C LEU A 208 10.52 -18.65 -27.07
N SER A 209 9.30 -18.44 -26.58
CA SER A 209 8.25 -17.74 -27.34
C SER A 209 8.65 -16.30 -27.64
N LEU A 210 9.26 -15.58 -26.69
CA LEU A 210 9.74 -14.21 -26.89
C LEU A 210 10.86 -14.14 -27.94
N VAL A 211 11.82 -15.07 -27.90
CA VAL A 211 12.90 -15.13 -28.91
C VAL A 211 12.32 -15.38 -30.31
N ASN A 212 11.37 -16.31 -30.43
CA ASN A 212 10.73 -16.63 -31.70
C ASN A 212 9.86 -15.50 -32.25
N ILE A 213 9.21 -14.70 -31.38
CA ILE A 213 8.48 -13.49 -31.79
C ILE A 213 9.45 -12.48 -32.41
N LEU A 214 10.61 -12.23 -31.77
CA LEU A 214 11.61 -11.30 -32.29
C LEU A 214 12.18 -11.75 -33.64
N GLU A 215 12.37 -13.05 -33.85
CA GLU A 215 12.80 -13.60 -35.13
C GLU A 215 11.71 -13.50 -36.19
N ALA A 216 10.47 -13.87 -35.87
CA ALA A 216 9.33 -13.81 -36.78
C ALA A 216 9.03 -12.36 -37.24
N MET A 217 9.22 -11.37 -36.36
CA MET A 217 9.09 -9.95 -36.69
C MET A 217 10.15 -9.48 -37.71
N LYS A 218 11.38 -10.01 -37.66
CA LYS A 218 12.43 -9.69 -38.65
C LYS A 218 12.11 -10.23 -40.04
N VAL A 219 11.47 -11.41 -40.10
CA VAL A 219 11.12 -12.09 -41.35
C VAL A 219 9.76 -11.61 -41.90
N GLY A 220 8.98 -10.85 -41.11
CA GLY A 220 7.64 -10.38 -41.50
C GLY A 220 6.57 -11.47 -41.47
N ASN A 221 6.78 -12.55 -40.71
CA ASN A 221 5.82 -13.66 -40.61
C ASN A 221 4.82 -13.41 -39.47
N TYR A 222 3.70 -12.75 -39.80
CA TYR A 222 2.66 -12.38 -38.84
C TYR A 222 1.94 -13.59 -38.21
N VAL A 223 1.84 -14.73 -38.91
CA VAL A 223 1.20 -15.94 -38.38
C VAL A 223 2.03 -16.50 -37.22
N SER A 224 3.35 -16.59 -37.40
CA SER A 224 4.27 -17.01 -36.35
C SER A 224 4.28 -16.05 -35.15
N VAL A 225 4.23 -14.73 -35.40
CA VAL A 225 4.11 -13.74 -34.32
C VAL A 225 2.83 -13.98 -33.50
N LEU A 226 1.70 -14.23 -34.17
CA LEU A 226 0.43 -14.48 -33.50
C LEU A 226 0.44 -15.78 -32.68
N THR A 227 0.97 -16.87 -33.24
CA THR A 227 0.99 -18.18 -32.56
C THR A 227 1.92 -18.18 -31.36
N PHE A 228 3.13 -17.62 -31.46
CA PHE A 228 4.05 -17.51 -30.32
C PHE A 228 3.54 -16.52 -29.25
N SER A 229 2.82 -15.47 -29.64
CA SER A 229 2.17 -14.56 -28.67
C SER A 229 1.04 -15.25 -27.90
N MET A 230 0.23 -16.08 -28.59
CA MET A 230 -0.81 -16.89 -27.95
C MET A 230 -0.21 -17.95 -27.02
N MET A 231 0.90 -18.58 -27.42
CA MET A 231 1.63 -19.54 -26.59
C MET A 231 2.18 -18.89 -25.31
N ALA A 232 2.85 -17.74 -25.42
CA ALA A 232 3.33 -16.99 -24.25
C ALA A 232 2.19 -16.58 -23.30
N SER A 233 1.04 -16.19 -23.86
CA SER A 233 -0.14 -15.82 -23.09
C SER A 233 -0.74 -17.02 -22.35
N MET A 234 -0.80 -18.19 -23.00
CA MET A 234 -1.26 -19.44 -22.39
C MET A 234 -0.36 -19.89 -21.23
N GLU A 235 0.96 -19.88 -21.42
CA GLU A 235 1.93 -20.26 -20.36
C GLU A 235 1.84 -19.30 -19.16
N THR A 236 1.65 -18.01 -19.42
CA THR A 236 1.46 -17.01 -18.37
C THR A 236 0.15 -17.25 -17.59
N LEU A 237 -0.93 -17.59 -18.28
CA LEU A 237 -2.22 -17.90 -17.67
C LEU A 237 -2.15 -19.18 -16.80
N LEU A 238 -1.37 -20.17 -17.23
CA LEU A 238 -1.12 -21.37 -16.44
C LEU A 238 -0.36 -21.05 -15.15
N MET A 239 0.73 -20.28 -15.23
CA MET A 239 1.50 -19.84 -14.06
C MET A 239 0.67 -18.98 -13.09
N PHE A 240 -0.21 -18.12 -13.62
CA PHE A 240 -1.16 -17.36 -12.83
C PHE A 240 -2.10 -18.29 -12.05
N THR A 241 -2.67 -19.30 -12.71
CA THR A 241 -3.60 -20.25 -12.08
C THR A 241 -2.94 -21.02 -10.94
N ILE A 242 -1.71 -21.49 -11.14
CA ILE A 242 -0.93 -22.17 -10.10
C ILE A 242 -0.68 -21.24 -8.89
N SER A 243 -0.34 -19.98 -9.17
CA SER A 243 -0.07 -18.98 -8.11
C SER A 243 -1.33 -18.60 -7.32
N GLN A 244 -2.48 -18.48 -8.00
CA GLN A 244 -3.78 -18.21 -7.37
C GLN A 244 -4.23 -19.34 -6.42
N ILE A 245 -3.93 -20.59 -6.77
CA ILE A 245 -4.24 -21.76 -5.95
C ILE A 245 -3.54 -21.68 -4.58
N GLY A 246 -2.26 -21.33 -4.54
CA GLY A 246 -1.52 -21.19 -3.28
C GLY A 246 -1.85 -19.90 -2.51
N GLU A 247 -2.11 -18.79 -3.22
CA GLU A 247 -2.56 -17.53 -2.62
C GLU A 247 -3.86 -17.72 -1.83
N THR A 248 -4.82 -18.47 -2.40
CA THR A 248 -6.12 -18.74 -1.76
C THR A 248 -5.97 -19.41 -0.40
N ILE A 249 -5.05 -20.37 -0.26
CA ILE A 249 -4.81 -21.06 1.01
C ILE A 249 -4.12 -20.13 2.00
N THR A 250 -3.13 -19.36 1.52
CA THR A 250 -2.36 -18.42 2.34
C THR A 250 -3.26 -17.34 2.93
N GLU A 251 -4.13 -16.73 2.11
CA GLU A 251 -5.04 -15.67 2.53
C GLU A 251 -6.02 -16.13 3.64
N GLU A 252 -6.55 -17.35 3.51
CA GLU A 252 -7.49 -17.91 4.48
C GLU A 252 -6.81 -18.27 5.81
N SER A 253 -5.55 -18.74 5.76
CA SER A 253 -4.75 -18.95 6.99
C SER A 253 -4.53 -17.65 7.77
N VAL A 254 -4.33 -16.53 7.06
CA VAL A 254 -4.19 -15.20 7.67
C VAL A 254 -5.52 -14.71 8.25
N LYS A 255 -6.63 -14.91 7.55
CA LYS A 255 -7.98 -14.56 8.07
C LYS A 255 -8.31 -15.30 9.35
N LEU A 256 -8.01 -16.60 9.41
CA LEU A 256 -8.19 -17.41 10.62
C LEU A 256 -7.47 -16.79 11.81
N ARG A 257 -6.20 -16.39 11.62
CA ARG A 257 -5.42 -15.73 12.68
C ARG A 257 -6.10 -14.47 13.20
N HIS A 258 -6.57 -13.60 12.32
CA HIS A 258 -7.27 -12.38 12.72
C HIS A 258 -8.55 -12.69 13.53
N GLN A 259 -9.32 -13.69 13.12
CA GLN A 259 -10.53 -14.11 13.86
C GLN A 259 -10.22 -14.61 15.27
N VAL A 260 -9.08 -15.28 15.47
CA VAL A 260 -8.67 -15.74 16.81
C VAL A 260 -8.25 -14.57 17.71
N TYR A 261 -7.69 -13.48 17.15
CA TYR A 261 -7.39 -12.26 17.90
C TYR A 261 -8.63 -11.50 18.35
N ASP A 262 -9.72 -11.57 17.58
CA ASP A 262 -10.97 -10.85 17.86
C ASP A 262 -11.83 -11.50 18.95
N ILE A 263 -11.43 -12.66 19.48
CA ILE A 263 -12.17 -13.35 20.55
C ILE A 263 -12.09 -12.58 21.87
N GLU A 264 -13.21 -12.51 22.59
CA GLU A 264 -13.34 -11.92 23.92
C GLU A 264 -12.65 -12.78 25.01
N TRP A 265 -11.32 -12.88 24.96
CA TRP A 265 -10.49 -13.69 25.85
C TRP A 265 -10.69 -13.41 27.34
N HIS A 266 -11.14 -12.20 27.70
CA HIS A 266 -11.43 -11.80 29.07
C HIS A 266 -12.62 -12.57 29.69
N LYS A 267 -13.52 -13.14 28.88
CA LYS A 267 -14.68 -13.94 29.33
C LYS A 267 -14.36 -15.41 29.58
N LEU A 268 -13.16 -15.86 29.19
CA LEU A 268 -12.70 -17.22 29.36
C LEU A 268 -12.04 -17.40 30.74
N ASP A 269 -12.18 -18.58 31.32
CA ASP A 269 -11.42 -18.99 32.51
C ASP A 269 -9.94 -19.31 32.17
N THR A 270 -9.14 -19.61 33.18
CA THR A 270 -7.70 -19.87 33.01
C THR A 270 -7.43 -21.07 32.09
N GLN A 271 -8.25 -22.13 32.14
CA GLN A 271 -8.07 -23.32 31.32
C GLN A 271 -8.38 -23.04 29.84
N ASN A 272 -9.51 -22.38 29.55
CA ASN A 272 -9.90 -22.03 28.19
C ASN A 272 -8.95 -21.00 27.56
N ARG A 273 -8.39 -20.07 28.35
CA ARG A 273 -7.35 -19.14 27.88
C ARG A 273 -6.07 -19.87 27.48
N LYS A 274 -5.64 -20.90 28.22
CA LYS A 274 -4.47 -21.71 27.84
C LYS A 274 -4.70 -22.39 26.48
N ILE A 275 -5.87 -22.99 26.26
CA ILE A 275 -6.22 -23.65 24.98
C ILE A 275 -6.18 -22.63 23.83
N LEU A 276 -6.77 -21.45 24.02
CA LEU A 276 -6.76 -20.38 23.03
C LEU A 276 -5.35 -19.88 22.71
N LEU A 277 -4.49 -19.72 23.73
CA LEU A 277 -3.10 -19.29 23.56
C LEU A 277 -2.29 -20.32 22.78
N ILE A 278 -2.43 -21.60 23.11
CA ILE A 278 -1.79 -22.71 22.38
C ILE A 278 -2.24 -22.68 20.91
N PHE A 279 -3.53 -22.48 20.67
CA PHE A 279 -4.06 -22.39 19.31
C PHE A 279 -3.51 -21.17 18.56
N GLN A 280 -3.39 -20.01 19.21
CA GLN A 280 -2.77 -18.81 18.66
C GLN A 280 -1.31 -19.06 18.25
N THR A 281 -0.53 -19.73 19.10
CA THR A 281 0.85 -20.10 18.77
C THR A 281 0.90 -21.01 17.55
N ALA A 282 0.00 -21.99 17.44
CA ALA A 282 -0.04 -22.93 16.30
C ALA A 282 -0.37 -22.27 14.94
N ILE A 283 -1.07 -21.13 14.94
CA ILE A 283 -1.47 -20.40 13.71
C ILE A 283 -0.65 -19.11 13.48
N THR A 284 0.40 -18.89 14.27
CA THR A 284 1.24 -17.68 14.23
C THR A 284 2.04 -17.57 12.93
N GLU A 285 2.39 -18.69 12.30
CA GLU A 285 3.02 -18.70 10.98
C GLU A 285 1.98 -18.90 9.87
N PRO A 286 1.98 -18.09 8.80
CA PRO A 286 1.02 -18.26 7.72
C PRO A 286 1.41 -19.49 6.91
N ILE A 287 0.40 -20.22 6.44
CA ILE A 287 0.65 -21.43 5.66
C ILE A 287 0.98 -21.02 4.22
N ILE A 288 2.25 -21.19 3.83
CA ILE A 288 2.74 -20.86 2.48
C ILE A 288 3.03 -22.15 1.72
N VAL A 289 2.25 -22.43 0.68
CA VAL A 289 2.44 -23.60 -0.18
C VAL A 289 3.63 -23.35 -1.12
N LYS A 290 4.62 -24.24 -1.10
CA LYS A 290 5.83 -24.16 -1.94
C LYS A 290 5.84 -25.22 -3.04
N ALA A 291 6.01 -24.79 -4.28
CA ALA A 291 6.31 -25.66 -5.42
C ALA A 291 7.80 -26.04 -5.41
N GLY A 292 8.09 -27.34 -5.39
CA GLY A 292 9.45 -27.88 -5.35
C GLY A 292 10.26 -27.48 -4.12
N GLY A 293 9.61 -27.00 -3.06
CA GLY A 293 10.25 -26.52 -1.82
C GLY A 293 10.94 -25.16 -1.94
N VAL A 294 11.01 -24.57 -3.14
CA VAL A 294 11.79 -23.36 -3.42
C VAL A 294 10.89 -22.21 -3.89
N ILE A 295 9.88 -22.49 -4.71
CA ILE A 295 9.04 -21.46 -5.34
C ILE A 295 7.76 -21.28 -4.51
N ASN A 296 7.56 -20.10 -3.93
CA ASN A 296 6.32 -19.79 -3.23
C ASN A 296 5.16 -19.68 -4.23
N MET A 297 4.09 -20.44 -4.02
CA MET A 297 2.88 -20.36 -4.85
C MET A 297 2.02 -19.17 -4.40
N CYS A 298 2.50 -17.94 -4.64
CA CYS A 298 1.80 -16.71 -4.30
C CYS A 298 1.77 -15.73 -5.47
N LEU A 299 0.82 -14.79 -5.44
CA LEU A 299 0.69 -13.79 -6.49
C LEU A 299 1.90 -12.83 -6.51
N ASP A 300 2.61 -12.67 -5.40
CA ASP A 300 3.84 -11.87 -5.31
C ASP A 300 5.04 -12.54 -6.01
N THR A 301 5.03 -13.86 -6.18
CA THR A 301 6.03 -14.56 -6.99
C THR A 301 5.72 -14.43 -8.48
N PHE A 302 4.43 -14.33 -8.83
CA PHE A 302 3.96 -14.17 -10.21
C PHE A 302 4.02 -12.71 -10.72
N SER A 303 3.65 -11.77 -9.86
CA SER A 303 3.70 -10.33 -10.11
C SER A 303 4.70 -9.74 -9.14
N ASN A 304 5.68 -8.96 -9.61
CA ASN A 304 6.71 -8.36 -8.77
C ASN A 304 6.12 -7.21 -7.90
N ASN A 305 5.12 -7.54 -7.09
CA ASN A 305 4.53 -6.69 -6.10
C ASN A 305 5.48 -6.69 -4.90
N ASN A 306 6.29 -5.65 -4.81
CA ASN A 306 7.03 -5.33 -3.59
C ASN A 306 6.08 -4.91 -2.46
N LYS A 307 5.28 -5.86 -1.97
CA LYS A 307 4.89 -5.88 -0.56
C LYS A 307 5.88 -6.79 0.13
N SER A 308 7.00 -6.21 0.53
CA SER A 308 7.82 -6.78 1.58
C SER A 308 6.99 -6.88 2.85
N GLN A 309 6.31 -8.02 3.06
CA GLN A 309 6.22 -8.54 4.40
C GLN A 309 7.66 -8.87 4.80
N LYS A 310 8.26 -7.98 5.60
CA LYS A 310 9.40 -8.31 6.42
C LYS A 310 9.01 -9.53 7.25
N VAL A 311 9.53 -10.69 6.87
CA VAL A 311 9.90 -11.72 7.84
C VAL A 311 11.40 -11.56 7.94
N ASP A 312 11.89 -11.23 9.13
CA ASP A 312 13.31 -11.05 9.39
C ASP A 312 14.08 -12.33 9.02
N PRO A 313 15.26 -12.21 8.37
CA PRO A 313 16.10 -13.35 8.06
C PRO A 313 17.04 -13.62 9.23
N ASP A 314 16.49 -14.15 10.32
CA ASP A 314 17.27 -14.75 11.41
C ASP A 314 16.52 -15.99 11.89
N GLU A 315 16.73 -17.12 11.20
CA GLU A 315 16.95 -18.43 11.83
C GLU A 315 17.24 -19.47 10.76
N GLU A 316 18.52 -19.86 10.72
CA GLU A 316 19.01 -21.04 10.04
C GLU A 316 18.54 -22.28 10.84
N GLU A 317 17.98 -23.25 10.13
CA GLU A 317 17.93 -24.67 10.50
C GLU A 317 17.33 -25.03 11.88
N SER A 318 16.03 -25.28 11.93
CA SER A 318 15.50 -26.38 12.75
C SER A 318 14.31 -27.04 12.07
N ASP A 319 14.56 -28.24 11.53
CA ASP A 319 13.52 -29.25 11.37
C ASP A 319 13.00 -29.59 12.77
N ASP A 320 11.88 -29.00 13.16
CA ASP A 320 10.95 -29.59 14.12
C ASP A 320 9.61 -28.85 13.99
N LEU A 321 8.75 -29.36 13.09
CA LEU A 321 7.32 -29.18 13.26
C LEU A 321 7.00 -29.59 14.68
N ILE A 322 6.65 -28.63 15.55
CA ILE A 322 5.95 -28.94 16.80
C ILE A 322 4.65 -29.59 16.37
N SER A 323 4.69 -30.91 16.25
CA SER A 323 3.55 -31.71 15.86
C SER A 323 2.43 -31.40 16.83
N THR A 324 1.24 -31.12 16.30
CA THR A 324 0.01 -30.96 17.09
C THR A 324 -0.25 -32.18 17.98
N SER A 325 0.44 -33.32 17.76
CA SER A 325 0.50 -34.46 18.67
C SER A 325 1.18 -34.16 20.01
N LYS A 326 2.22 -33.31 20.04
CA LYS A 326 2.94 -32.89 21.25
C LYS A 326 2.09 -31.98 22.13
N ILE A 327 1.19 -31.20 21.52
CA ILE A 327 0.20 -30.36 22.20
C ILE A 327 -0.86 -31.22 22.91
N ILE A 328 -1.34 -32.29 22.28
CA ILE A 328 -2.29 -33.22 22.90
C ILE A 328 -1.62 -34.05 24.01
N SER A 329 -0.35 -34.42 23.85
CA SER A 329 0.45 -35.05 24.92
C SER A 329 0.56 -34.16 26.16
N LEU A 330 0.80 -32.86 25.98
CA LEU A 330 0.86 -31.88 27.08
C LEU A 330 -0.52 -31.64 27.72
N MET A 331 -1.60 -31.74 26.94
CA MET A 331 -2.97 -31.69 27.48
C MET A 331 -3.35 -32.95 28.27
N GLY A 332 -2.80 -34.12 27.91
CA GLY A 332 -3.02 -35.39 28.62
C GLY A 332 -2.28 -35.48 29.96
N GLU A 333 -1.11 -34.86 30.09
CA GLU A 333 -0.31 -34.86 31.34
C GLU A 333 -0.92 -34.02 32.48
N GLU A 334 -1.85 -33.08 32.20
CA GLU A 334 -2.56 -32.27 33.22
C GLU A 334 -3.92 -32.86 33.66
N GLY A 335 -4.21 -34.14 33.36
CA GLY A 335 -5.40 -34.85 33.86
C GLY A 335 -6.66 -34.74 32.98
N ILE A 336 -6.52 -34.41 31.70
CA ILE A 336 -7.61 -34.46 30.70
C ILE A 336 -7.41 -35.71 29.83
N GLU A 337 -8.01 -36.84 30.22
CA GLU A 337 -8.01 -38.05 29.39
C GLU A 337 -8.96 -37.90 28.19
N ILE A 338 -8.42 -37.99 26.97
CA ILE A 338 -9.19 -38.29 25.75
C ILE A 338 -9.11 -39.80 25.55
N VAL A 339 -10.20 -40.52 25.85
CA VAL A 339 -10.29 -41.96 25.58
C VAL A 339 -10.53 -42.17 24.08
N GLU A 340 -9.52 -42.67 23.35
CA GLU A 340 -9.70 -43.17 21.99
C GLU A 340 -10.50 -44.49 22.02
N THR A 341 -11.66 -44.52 21.36
CA THR A 341 -12.31 -45.79 21.00
C THR A 341 -12.04 -46.11 19.53
N SER A 342 -11.25 -47.16 19.30
CA SER A 342 -11.02 -47.85 18.02
C SER A 342 -12.35 -48.37 17.41
N PRO A 343 -12.47 -48.53 16.08
CA PRO A 343 -13.77 -48.60 15.41
C PRO A 343 -14.35 -50.00 15.46
N ARG A 344 -15.65 -50.14 15.79
CA ARG A 344 -16.49 -51.22 15.25
C ARG A 344 -17.99 -51.09 15.54
N ASP A 345 -18.72 -51.32 14.45
CA ASP A 345 -20.02 -51.95 14.23
C ASP A 345 -21.27 -51.47 14.97
N ASP A 346 -22.25 -51.18 14.11
CA ASP A 346 -23.67 -50.94 14.29
C ASP A 346 -24.35 -51.58 15.52
N THR A 347 -25.40 -50.86 15.94
CA THR A 347 -26.52 -51.21 16.83
C THR A 347 -26.36 -50.96 18.34
N ASP A 348 -27.20 -50.03 18.80
CA ASP A 348 -27.70 -49.76 20.16
C ASP A 348 -26.77 -49.21 21.26
N ALA A 349 -27.06 -47.93 21.58
CA ALA A 349 -26.98 -47.23 22.87
C ALA A 349 -25.91 -47.64 23.91
N ALA A 350 -24.98 -46.71 24.18
CA ALA A 350 -24.23 -46.70 25.44
C ALA A 350 -24.14 -45.27 26.03
N LYS A 351 -24.67 -45.11 27.24
CA LYS A 351 -24.52 -43.94 28.13
C LYS A 351 -23.09 -43.88 28.67
N LEU A 352 -22.54 -42.67 28.87
CA LEU A 352 -21.33 -42.45 29.68
C LEU A 352 -21.65 -41.56 30.89
N ALA A 353 -21.32 -42.06 32.08
CA ALA A 353 -21.33 -41.33 33.35
C ALA A 353 -19.88 -41.00 33.76
N PHE A 354 -19.68 -39.89 34.47
CA PHE A 354 -18.41 -39.53 35.11
C PHE A 354 -18.58 -39.57 36.63
N SER A 355 -17.69 -40.28 37.34
CA SER A 355 -17.52 -40.17 38.80
C SER A 355 -16.16 -39.57 39.12
N VAL A 356 -16.10 -38.67 40.10
CA VAL A 356 -14.85 -38.20 40.71
C VAL A 356 -14.91 -38.58 42.19
N ASP A 357 -13.86 -39.27 42.66
CA ASP A 357 -13.72 -39.69 44.06
C ASP A 357 -13.04 -38.56 44.86
N GLU A 358 -13.67 -38.13 45.96
CA GLU A 358 -13.09 -37.22 46.95
C GLU A 358 -12.30 -38.06 47.97
N ASN A 359 -10.98 -37.86 48.08
CA ASN A 359 -10.16 -37.95 49.30
C ASN A 359 -8.66 -37.99 48.94
N ASP A 360 -7.93 -36.89 49.16
CA ASP A 360 -6.84 -36.81 50.17
C ASP A 360 -6.05 -35.50 49.98
N VAL A 361 -6.31 -34.53 50.86
CA VAL A 361 -5.39 -33.43 51.17
C VAL A 361 -5.12 -33.54 52.65
N THR A 362 -3.95 -34.04 53.03
CA THR A 362 -3.29 -33.66 54.30
C THR A 362 -1.78 -33.67 54.14
N ASP A 363 -1.17 -32.69 54.82
CA ASP A 363 0.26 -32.49 55.10
C ASP A 363 1.11 -31.93 53.92
N SER A 364 1.92 -30.89 54.06
CA SER A 364 2.37 -30.10 55.21
C SER A 364 3.11 -28.84 54.71
N ILE A 365 3.10 -27.82 55.56
CA ILE A 365 3.78 -26.51 55.46
C ILE A 365 5.32 -26.68 55.54
N VAL A 366 6.11 -25.82 54.87
CA VAL A 366 7.29 -25.06 55.40
C VAL A 366 8.14 -24.41 54.28
N ASN A 367 8.21 -23.06 54.34
CA ASN A 367 9.26 -22.06 54.05
C ASN A 367 10.44 -22.36 53.09
N ASN A 368 10.75 -21.44 52.15
CA ASN A 368 11.64 -20.29 52.38
C ASN A 368 11.84 -19.43 51.11
N ASP A 369 12.24 -18.19 51.35
CA ASP A 369 12.40 -17.02 50.47
C ASP A 369 13.42 -17.14 49.31
N GLU A 370 13.20 -16.37 48.23
CA GLU A 370 14.01 -15.20 47.80
C GLU A 370 13.72 -14.77 46.35
N GLY A 371 13.64 -13.45 46.12
CA GLY A 371 13.95 -12.82 44.82
C GLY A 371 12.78 -12.25 44.02
N GLY A 372 12.36 -11.03 44.35
CA GLY A 372 11.32 -10.28 43.63
C GLY A 372 11.78 -9.58 42.35
N VAL A 373 10.79 -9.17 41.54
CA VAL A 373 10.87 -8.02 40.63
C VAL A 373 9.51 -7.29 40.68
N ASP A 374 9.53 -6.07 41.21
CA ASP A 374 8.41 -5.12 41.23
C ASP A 374 8.16 -4.52 39.85
N PHE A 375 6.89 -4.33 39.46
CA PHE A 375 6.45 -3.17 38.69
C PHE A 375 5.02 -2.74 39.07
N VAL A 376 4.96 -1.79 40.01
CA VAL A 376 4.16 -0.55 40.05
C VAL A 376 2.71 -0.60 39.53
N LEU A 377 1.78 -0.69 40.49
CA LEU A 377 0.41 -0.17 40.39
C LEU A 377 0.43 1.36 40.50
N LEU A 378 -0.28 2.05 39.60
CA LEU A 378 -0.80 3.40 39.85
C LEU A 378 -2.32 3.32 40.05
N ASP A 379 -2.70 3.88 41.19
CA ASP A 379 -3.97 3.95 41.89
C ASP A 379 -4.88 5.03 41.28
N GLU A 380 -6.19 4.75 41.15
CA GLU A 380 -7.25 5.73 41.47
C GLU A 380 -8.52 5.01 41.93
N GLY A 381 -8.81 5.12 43.23
CA GLY A 381 -10.01 5.86 43.64
C GLY A 381 -11.30 5.08 43.98
N ARG A 382 -11.50 4.85 45.29
CA ARG A 382 -12.74 4.52 46.06
C ARG A 382 -14.00 5.25 45.53
N ILE A 383 -15.26 4.80 45.74
CA ILE A 383 -16.02 4.62 47.01
C ILE A 383 -17.29 3.70 46.81
N PRO A 384 -18.15 3.39 47.82
CA PRO A 384 -18.23 2.09 48.51
C PRO A 384 -19.58 1.34 48.34
N ALA A 385 -19.58 0.10 48.85
CA ALA A 385 -20.76 -0.74 49.02
C ALA A 385 -21.89 -0.11 49.85
N THR A 386 -23.14 -0.36 49.43
CA THR A 386 -24.28 -0.45 50.36
C THR A 386 -25.01 -1.77 50.17
N LYS A 387 -25.25 -2.41 51.32
CA LYS A 387 -25.88 -3.70 51.54
C LYS A 387 -27.39 -3.65 51.36
N ASN A 388 -27.92 -4.81 50.94
CA ASN A 388 -29.20 -5.42 51.34
C ASN A 388 -30.51 -4.72 50.90
N LYS A 389 -31.63 -5.40 50.68
CA LYS A 389 -32.04 -6.78 50.36
C LYS A 389 -33.58 -6.68 50.37
N THR A 390 -34.23 -7.35 49.43
CA THR A 390 -35.60 -7.89 49.57
C THR A 390 -36.81 -6.97 49.35
N ILE A 391 -37.76 -7.54 48.60
CA ILE A 391 -39.22 -7.28 48.50
C ILE A 391 -39.64 -6.22 47.48
N LEU A 392 -40.09 -6.70 46.31
CA LEU A 392 -41.41 -6.41 45.71
C LEU A 392 -41.68 -7.48 44.65
N TYR A 393 -42.09 -8.67 45.12
CA TYR A 393 -43.12 -9.46 44.46
C TYR A 393 -44.46 -8.87 44.91
N GLU A 394 -45.46 -8.93 44.04
CA GLU A 394 -46.78 -8.25 44.11
C GLU A 394 -46.79 -6.80 43.63
N GLU A 395 -46.85 -6.62 42.31
CA GLU A 395 -47.82 -5.73 41.66
C GLU A 395 -47.67 -5.91 40.14
N ASN A 396 -48.44 -6.85 39.60
CA ASN A 396 -48.94 -6.99 38.22
C ASN A 396 -49.12 -8.48 37.98
N ASN A 397 -50.31 -8.99 38.29
CA ASN A 397 -50.79 -10.33 37.92
C ASN A 397 -50.67 -10.51 36.40
N ILE A 398 -49.51 -10.92 35.93
CA ILE A 398 -49.24 -11.37 34.58
C ILE A 398 -48.95 -12.85 34.72
N THR A 399 -49.80 -13.66 34.12
CA THR A 399 -49.65 -15.12 34.15
C THR A 399 -48.46 -15.56 33.28
N GLU A 400 -47.83 -16.71 33.58
CA GLU A 400 -46.73 -17.26 32.76
C GLU A 400 -47.09 -17.41 31.27
N GLU A 401 -48.39 -17.58 30.97
CA GLU A 401 -48.94 -17.61 29.61
C GLU A 401 -48.84 -16.24 28.90
N GLU A 402 -49.07 -15.14 29.61
CA GLU A 402 -49.02 -13.77 29.05
C GLU A 402 -47.58 -13.27 28.85
N PHE A 403 -46.62 -13.72 29.67
CA PHE A 403 -45.20 -13.42 29.48
C PHE A 403 -44.64 -14.12 28.23
N GLU A 404 -45.05 -15.38 28.00
CA GLU A 404 -44.59 -16.15 26.85
C GLU A 404 -45.31 -15.78 25.55
N GLU A 405 -46.57 -15.34 25.62
CA GLU A 405 -47.25 -14.70 24.50
C GLU A 405 -46.58 -13.36 24.11
N HIS A 406 -46.12 -12.56 25.08
CA HIS A 406 -45.39 -11.32 24.81
C HIS A 406 -44.01 -11.59 24.18
N ARG A 407 -43.31 -12.66 24.60
CA ARG A 407 -42.02 -13.08 24.02
C ARG A 407 -42.18 -13.61 22.59
N VAL A 408 -43.19 -14.44 22.34
CA VAL A 408 -43.50 -14.99 21.00
C VAL A 408 -43.95 -13.90 20.04
N ASN A 409 -44.75 -12.94 20.49
CA ASN A 409 -45.19 -11.82 19.64
C ASN A 409 -44.06 -10.84 19.32
N LYS A 410 -43.10 -10.65 20.23
CA LYS A 410 -41.89 -9.84 19.99
C LYS A 410 -40.93 -10.51 18.99
N GLU A 411 -40.82 -11.84 19.01
CA GLU A 411 -39.99 -12.58 18.05
C GLU A 411 -40.68 -12.69 16.68
N LYS A 412 -42.02 -12.88 16.63
CA LYS A 412 -42.79 -12.78 15.37
C LYS A 412 -42.64 -11.41 14.71
N ALA A 413 -42.72 -10.32 15.47
CA ALA A 413 -42.52 -8.97 14.95
C ALA A 413 -41.08 -8.70 14.48
N ARG A 414 -40.08 -9.42 15.01
CA ARG A 414 -38.68 -9.36 14.56
C ARG A 414 -38.49 -10.11 13.24
N VAL A 415 -39.10 -11.29 13.11
CA VAL A 415 -39.09 -12.11 11.89
C VAL A 415 -39.85 -11.45 10.74
N GLU A 416 -40.99 -10.80 10.99
CA GLU A 416 -41.73 -10.05 9.96
C GLU A 416 -40.94 -8.84 9.44
N LYS A 417 -40.20 -8.14 10.33
CA LYS A 417 -39.30 -7.05 9.95
C LYS A 417 -38.09 -7.49 9.12
N GLU A 418 -37.63 -8.73 9.29
CA GLU A 418 -36.57 -9.32 8.46
C GLU A 418 -37.12 -9.83 7.13
N LYS A 419 -38.35 -10.34 7.11
CA LYS A 419 -39.06 -10.74 5.88
C LYS A 419 -39.36 -9.55 4.96
N ASP A 420 -39.75 -8.41 5.53
CA ASP A 420 -39.94 -7.15 4.80
C ASP A 420 -38.63 -6.58 4.23
N LYS A 421 -37.50 -6.79 4.92
CA LYS A 421 -36.16 -6.45 4.41
C LYS A 421 -35.72 -7.39 3.28
N GLU A 422 -36.11 -8.66 3.34
CA GLU A 422 -35.82 -9.65 2.30
C GLU A 422 -36.69 -9.45 1.04
N GLU A 423 -37.97 -9.06 1.19
CA GLU A 423 -38.83 -8.68 0.07
C GLU A 423 -38.42 -7.34 -0.56
N ALA A 424 -37.91 -6.38 0.22
CA ALA A 424 -37.30 -5.16 -0.30
C ALA A 424 -36.00 -5.45 -1.09
N LEU A 425 -35.23 -6.48 -0.72
CA LEU A 425 -34.08 -6.96 -1.50
C LEU A 425 -34.49 -7.73 -2.76
N LYS A 426 -35.56 -8.53 -2.72
CA LYS A 426 -36.11 -9.24 -3.90
C LYS A 426 -36.73 -8.28 -4.93
N GLY A 427 -37.35 -7.19 -4.48
CA GLY A 427 -37.87 -6.12 -5.34
C GLY A 427 -36.78 -5.39 -6.15
N ASN A 428 -35.56 -5.25 -5.61
CA ASN A 428 -34.43 -4.66 -6.32
C ASN A 428 -33.73 -5.63 -7.28
N CYS A 429 -33.96 -6.93 -7.17
CA CYS A 429 -33.41 -7.94 -8.08
C CYS A 429 -34.19 -8.03 -9.40
N HIS A 430 -35.51 -7.73 -9.39
CA HIS A 430 -36.35 -7.74 -10.59
C HIS A 430 -36.06 -6.56 -11.53
N THR A 431 -35.68 -5.40 -10.99
CA THR A 431 -35.29 -4.19 -11.75
C THR A 431 -33.87 -4.30 -12.33
N LEU A 432 -32.98 -5.03 -11.65
CA LEU A 432 -31.65 -5.39 -12.17
C LEU A 432 -31.75 -6.41 -13.31
N CYS A 433 -32.72 -7.33 -13.25
CA CYS A 433 -32.93 -8.34 -14.27
C CYS A 433 -33.57 -7.79 -15.57
N SER A 434 -34.37 -6.71 -15.49
CA SER A 434 -34.90 -6.03 -16.68
C SER A 434 -33.84 -5.21 -17.44
N HIS A 435 -32.80 -4.71 -16.75
CA HIS A 435 -31.66 -4.06 -17.41
C HIS A 435 -30.66 -5.05 -18.04
N LEU A 436 -30.58 -6.28 -17.52
CA LEU A 436 -29.73 -7.34 -18.09
C LEU A 436 -30.33 -8.01 -19.34
N ILE A 437 -31.63 -7.90 -19.58
CA ILE A 437 -32.29 -8.50 -20.76
C ILE A 437 -32.29 -7.56 -21.99
N SER A 438 -32.16 -6.24 -21.81
CA SER A 438 -31.95 -5.30 -22.92
C SER A 438 -30.50 -5.29 -23.45
N ALA A 439 -29.58 -6.05 -22.84
CA ALA A 439 -28.17 -6.16 -23.24
C ALA A 439 -27.88 -7.36 -24.17
N LYS A 440 -28.90 -8.05 -24.68
CA LYS A 440 -28.73 -9.18 -25.63
C LYS A 440 -28.52 -8.75 -27.10
N GLY A 441 -28.76 -7.49 -27.43
CA GLY A 441 -28.60 -6.96 -28.80
C GLY A 441 -27.22 -6.35 -29.12
N ALA A 442 -26.33 -6.20 -28.14
CA ALA A 442 -25.05 -5.47 -28.30
C ALA A 442 -23.80 -6.33 -28.06
N MET A 443 -23.94 -7.65 -27.99
CA MET A 443 -22.85 -8.57 -27.62
C MET A 443 -22.35 -9.47 -28.78
N THR A 444 -22.85 -9.28 -30.00
CA THR A 444 -22.37 -10.02 -31.19
C THR A 444 -21.52 -9.18 -32.14
N SER A 445 -21.51 -7.84 -32.00
CA SER A 445 -20.63 -6.97 -32.80
C SER A 445 -19.31 -6.61 -32.09
N ARG A 446 -19.12 -7.00 -30.82
CA ARG A 446 -17.91 -6.70 -30.03
C ARG A 446 -16.86 -7.81 -30.01
N MET A 447 -17.15 -9.03 -30.43
CA MET A 447 -16.15 -10.13 -30.38
C MET A 447 -15.07 -10.09 -31.47
N ILE A 448 -15.27 -9.33 -32.56
CA ILE A 448 -14.25 -9.18 -33.61
C ILE A 448 -13.26 -8.03 -33.28
N ALA A 449 -13.55 -7.22 -32.25
CA ALA A 449 -12.69 -6.13 -31.79
C ALA A 449 -11.86 -6.48 -30.53
N PHE A 450 -11.82 -7.74 -30.10
CA PHE A 450 -11.10 -8.17 -28.89
C PHE A 450 -9.63 -8.57 -29.11
N GLY A 451 -9.20 -8.83 -30.35
CA GLY A 451 -7.79 -9.17 -30.65
C GLY A 451 -6.85 -7.96 -30.75
N GLY A 452 -7.36 -6.79 -31.20
CA GLY A 452 -6.56 -5.57 -31.37
C GLY A 452 -6.72 -4.53 -30.26
N LEU A 453 -7.77 -4.63 -29.44
CA LEU A 453 -8.09 -3.62 -28.42
C LEU A 453 -7.61 -4.00 -27.01
N PHE A 454 -7.21 -5.26 -26.79
CA PHE A 454 -6.62 -5.71 -25.54
C PHE A 454 -5.19 -5.17 -25.31
N PHE A 455 -4.50 -4.76 -26.39
CA PHE A 455 -3.17 -4.12 -26.32
C PHE A 455 -3.21 -2.60 -26.15
N LEU A 456 -4.33 -1.93 -26.41
CA LEU A 456 -4.44 -0.46 -26.37
C LEU A 456 -5.24 0.08 -25.17
N ILE A 457 -6.03 -0.75 -24.48
CA ILE A 457 -6.79 -0.31 -23.29
C ILE A 457 -6.08 -0.67 -21.97
N LEU A 458 -5.13 -1.62 -21.96
CA LEU A 458 -4.39 -1.97 -20.73
C LEU A 458 -3.28 -0.96 -20.36
N GLN A 459 -2.81 -0.15 -21.32
CA GLN A 459 -1.81 0.88 -21.05
C GLN A 459 -2.39 2.14 -20.41
N GLY A 460 -3.71 2.34 -20.40
CA GLY A 460 -4.32 3.55 -19.81
C GLY A 460 -4.57 3.48 -18.30
N ALA A 461 -4.41 2.30 -17.67
CA ALA A 461 -4.78 2.06 -16.27
C ALA A 461 -3.71 1.34 -15.44
N LEU A 462 -2.65 0.81 -16.06
CA LEU A 462 -1.50 0.26 -15.36
C LEU A 462 -0.42 1.33 -15.35
N GLY A 463 -0.06 1.81 -14.15
CA GLY A 463 1.01 2.80 -13.99
C GLY A 463 2.27 2.37 -14.73
N PHE A 464 2.86 3.29 -15.47
CA PHE A 464 4.07 3.02 -16.24
C PHE A 464 5.28 3.21 -15.32
N ASP A 465 5.88 2.11 -14.86
CA ASP A 465 7.08 2.14 -14.03
C ASP A 465 8.31 2.54 -14.87
N VAL A 466 8.95 3.63 -14.46
CA VAL A 466 10.15 4.20 -15.08
C VAL A 466 11.34 3.97 -14.16
N SER A 467 12.18 3.02 -14.55
CA SER A 467 13.50 2.74 -13.95
C SER A 467 14.67 3.17 -14.84
N THR A 468 14.42 3.50 -16.12
CA THR A 468 15.41 4.00 -17.08
C THR A 468 14.91 5.25 -17.82
N MET A 469 15.83 6.05 -18.37
CA MET A 469 15.46 7.23 -19.17
C MET A 469 14.72 6.87 -20.46
N GLU A 470 15.01 5.71 -21.05
CA GLU A 470 14.34 5.23 -22.27
C GLU A 470 12.87 4.90 -22.01
N GLN A 471 12.56 4.34 -20.84
CA GLN A 471 11.20 4.10 -20.39
C GLN A 471 10.42 5.41 -20.26
N LEU A 472 11.04 6.49 -19.75
CA LEU A 472 10.37 7.80 -19.69
C LEU A 472 10.03 8.33 -21.08
N GLU A 473 10.94 8.21 -22.05
CA GLU A 473 10.67 8.61 -23.44
C GLU A 473 9.56 7.77 -24.09
N GLN A 474 9.47 6.49 -23.74
CA GLN A 474 8.37 5.62 -24.17
C GLN A 474 7.04 6.04 -23.53
N ALA A 475 7.03 6.41 -22.25
CA ALA A 475 5.83 6.90 -21.56
C ALA A 475 5.28 8.18 -22.22
N LYS A 476 6.17 9.09 -22.64
CA LYS A 476 5.81 10.29 -23.41
C LYS A 476 5.17 9.92 -24.75
N LYS A 477 5.80 9.03 -25.52
CA LYS A 477 5.29 8.61 -26.85
C LYS A 477 3.97 7.87 -26.79
N THR A 478 3.74 7.10 -25.73
CA THR A 478 2.51 6.30 -25.54
C THR A 478 1.38 7.08 -24.88
N GLY A 479 1.62 8.32 -24.43
CA GLY A 479 0.58 9.17 -23.85
C GLY A 479 0.11 8.69 -22.48
N GLN A 480 1.03 8.17 -21.66
CA GLN A 480 0.74 7.65 -20.33
C GLN A 480 0.26 8.74 -19.37
N LYS A 481 -0.79 8.43 -18.60
CA LYS A 481 -1.36 9.34 -17.58
C LYS A 481 -0.94 9.02 -16.16
N LEU A 482 -0.30 7.87 -15.93
CA LEU A 482 0.31 7.52 -14.64
C LEU A 482 1.74 7.05 -14.90
N VAL A 483 2.70 7.80 -14.37
CA VAL A 483 4.13 7.53 -14.54
C VAL A 483 4.75 7.41 -13.15
N THR A 484 5.24 6.22 -12.81
CA THR A 484 5.86 5.95 -11.51
C THR A 484 7.36 5.80 -11.68
N VAL A 485 8.14 6.80 -11.26
CA VAL A 485 9.60 6.77 -11.33
C VAL A 485 10.15 6.02 -10.13
N ARG A 486 10.82 4.89 -10.36
CA ARG A 486 11.30 4.00 -9.31
C ARG A 486 12.78 3.72 -9.44
N ASN A 487 13.55 4.00 -8.38
CA ASN A 487 14.98 3.67 -8.28
C ASN A 487 15.83 4.13 -9.48
N LEU A 488 15.40 5.21 -10.14
CA LEU A 488 16.02 5.68 -11.38
C LEU A 488 17.37 6.34 -11.08
N GLN A 489 18.41 5.90 -11.78
CA GLN A 489 19.72 6.55 -11.80
C GLN A 489 19.86 7.37 -13.08
N VAL A 490 19.70 8.68 -12.97
CA VAL A 490 19.80 9.60 -14.11
C VAL A 490 21.27 9.71 -14.53
N PRO A 491 21.61 9.46 -15.81
CA PRO A 491 23.01 9.53 -16.27
C PRO A 491 23.65 10.90 -16.04
N ALA A 492 24.98 10.91 -15.88
CA ALA A 492 25.75 12.13 -15.64
C ALA A 492 25.54 13.19 -16.73
N GLY A 493 25.18 14.41 -16.34
CA GLY A 493 24.94 15.51 -17.28
C GLY A 493 23.66 15.41 -18.10
N LYS A 494 22.70 14.58 -17.68
CA LYS A 494 21.38 14.48 -18.28
C LYS A 494 20.32 14.99 -17.30
N THR A 495 19.28 15.60 -17.86
CA THR A 495 18.11 16.07 -17.12
C THR A 495 17.05 14.98 -17.11
N LEU A 496 16.43 14.75 -15.94
CA LEU A 496 15.19 14.00 -15.84
C LEU A 496 14.03 14.89 -16.31
N ASP A 497 13.68 14.74 -17.58
CA ASP A 497 12.77 15.64 -18.27
C ASP A 497 11.39 15.02 -18.43
N PHE A 498 10.36 15.60 -17.79
CA PHE A 498 8.96 15.18 -17.89
C PHE A 498 8.15 16.00 -18.91
N GLN A 499 8.79 16.90 -19.66
CA GLN A 499 8.12 17.64 -20.73
C GLN A 499 7.59 16.68 -21.81
N GLY A 500 6.43 17.01 -22.35
CA GLY A 500 5.75 16.21 -23.38
C GLY A 500 4.79 15.15 -22.84
N LEU A 501 4.70 14.97 -21.52
CA LEU A 501 3.63 14.16 -20.93
C LEU A 501 2.25 14.83 -21.14
N PRO A 502 1.17 14.05 -21.34
CA PRO A 502 -0.17 14.59 -21.52
C PRO A 502 -0.64 15.40 -20.31
N ASN A 503 -1.46 16.42 -20.54
CA ASN A 503 -2.18 17.10 -19.46
C ASN A 503 -3.02 16.10 -18.64
N GLY A 504 -3.09 16.29 -17.32
CA GLY A 504 -3.76 15.34 -16.43
C GLY A 504 -2.88 14.21 -15.91
N THR A 505 -1.58 14.21 -16.20
CA THR A 505 -0.67 13.12 -15.81
C THR A 505 -0.36 13.15 -14.31
N THR A 506 -0.41 11.97 -13.69
CA THR A 506 0.10 11.72 -12.33
C THR A 506 1.53 11.20 -12.41
N ILE A 507 2.46 11.89 -11.77
CA ILE A 507 3.87 11.51 -11.65
C ILE A 507 4.12 11.08 -10.21
N GLU A 508 4.50 9.83 -10.00
CA GLU A 508 4.80 9.26 -8.68
C GLU A 508 6.30 8.99 -8.55
N PHE A 509 6.91 9.34 -7.43
CA PHE A 509 8.28 8.95 -7.11
C PHE A 509 8.29 7.84 -6.08
N ALA A 510 9.07 6.78 -6.34
CA ALA A 510 9.20 5.61 -5.48
C ALA A 510 10.68 5.21 -5.31
N GLY A 511 11.04 4.70 -4.13
CA GLY A 511 12.43 4.33 -3.84
C GLY A 511 13.39 5.52 -3.95
N ARG A 512 14.63 5.30 -4.39
CA ARG A 512 15.67 6.35 -4.42
C ARG A 512 16.06 6.75 -5.84
N VAL A 513 15.74 7.98 -6.23
CA VAL A 513 16.19 8.57 -7.51
C VAL A 513 17.51 9.31 -7.30
N THR A 514 18.52 9.05 -8.12
CA THR A 514 19.85 9.67 -8.04
C THR A 514 20.32 10.21 -9.39
N PHE A 515 21.39 11.01 -9.37
CA PHE A 515 21.93 11.68 -10.55
C PHE A 515 23.43 11.40 -10.69
N GLY A 516 23.91 11.15 -11.90
CA GLY A 516 25.34 10.98 -12.17
C GLY A 516 26.11 12.29 -12.03
N TYR A 517 27.37 12.19 -11.59
CA TYR A 517 28.23 13.36 -11.38
C TYR A 517 28.74 13.94 -12.70
N LYS A 518 28.49 15.24 -12.91
CA LYS A 518 29.10 16.08 -13.96
C LYS A 518 29.09 17.53 -13.48
N GLU A 519 30.11 18.31 -13.82
CA GLU A 519 30.07 19.76 -13.63
C GLU A 519 29.39 20.41 -14.83
N TRP A 520 28.17 20.91 -14.63
CA TRP A 520 27.30 21.49 -15.65
C TRP A 520 26.19 22.31 -14.97
N ASN A 521 25.53 23.18 -15.74
CA ASN A 521 24.55 24.12 -15.18
C ASN A 521 23.20 23.49 -14.82
N GLY A 522 22.92 22.24 -15.21
CA GLY A 522 21.61 21.62 -14.98
C GLY A 522 20.51 22.20 -15.88
N PRO A 523 19.23 22.11 -15.47
CA PRO A 523 18.73 21.54 -14.21
C PRO A 523 18.81 20.02 -14.14
N LEU A 524 18.70 19.45 -12.94
CA LEU A 524 18.63 17.99 -12.76
C LEU A 524 17.28 17.42 -13.19
N MET A 525 16.18 18.13 -12.95
CA MET A 525 14.81 17.72 -13.27
C MET A 525 13.99 18.87 -13.85
N ILE A 526 13.12 18.56 -14.82
CA ILE A 526 12.16 19.52 -15.39
C ILE A 526 10.76 18.91 -15.38
N ILE A 527 9.78 19.63 -14.83
CA ILE A 527 8.36 19.29 -14.96
C ILE A 527 7.61 20.49 -15.52
N LYS A 528 7.04 20.33 -16.72
CA LYS A 528 6.16 21.34 -17.34
C LYS A 528 4.91 20.69 -17.90
N GLY A 529 3.75 21.27 -17.59
CA GLY A 529 2.46 20.74 -18.02
C GLY A 529 1.28 21.32 -17.25
N GLY A 530 0.07 20.93 -17.66
CA GLY A 530 -1.18 21.36 -17.03
C GLY A 530 -1.96 20.20 -16.41
N ASN A 531 -2.64 20.45 -15.29
CA ASN A 531 -3.45 19.48 -14.55
C ASN A 531 -2.63 18.28 -14.04
N PHE A 532 -1.38 18.50 -13.63
CA PHE A 532 -0.53 17.42 -13.14
C PHE A 532 -0.76 17.16 -11.65
N ILE A 533 -0.56 15.90 -11.25
CA ILE A 533 -0.42 15.50 -9.85
C ILE A 533 0.97 14.90 -9.68
N VAL A 534 1.86 15.59 -9.00
CA VAL A 534 3.19 15.09 -8.68
C VAL A 534 3.21 14.67 -7.21
N LYS A 535 3.57 13.43 -6.91
CA LYS A 535 3.61 12.97 -5.52
C LYS A 535 4.72 11.96 -5.24
N GLY A 536 5.14 11.89 -3.99
CA GLY A 536 6.05 10.86 -3.51
C GLY A 536 5.32 9.73 -2.80
N LEU A 537 5.68 8.48 -3.09
CA LEU A 537 5.20 7.31 -2.36
C LEU A 537 5.97 7.14 -1.04
N LYS A 538 5.41 6.39 -0.09
CA LYS A 538 6.03 6.16 1.21
C LYS A 538 7.46 5.61 1.06
N GLY A 539 8.42 6.26 1.71
CA GLY A 539 9.83 5.87 1.68
C GLY A 539 10.62 6.30 0.45
N HIS A 540 10.01 7.07 -0.48
CA HIS A 540 10.75 7.63 -1.60
C HIS A 540 11.74 8.73 -1.17
N VAL A 541 12.78 8.95 -1.98
CA VAL A 541 13.70 10.08 -1.85
C VAL A 541 14.29 10.43 -3.21
N ILE A 542 14.39 11.73 -3.50
CA ILE A 542 15.07 12.26 -4.68
C ILE A 542 16.38 12.89 -4.19
N ASP A 543 17.50 12.19 -4.39
CA ASP A 543 18.80 12.52 -3.81
C ASP A 543 19.76 13.04 -4.88
N GLY A 544 20.12 14.31 -4.78
CA GLY A 544 21.08 14.96 -5.68
C GLY A 544 22.53 14.54 -5.41
N GLU A 545 22.81 13.98 -4.22
CA GLU A 545 24.16 13.69 -3.73
C GLU A 545 25.13 14.87 -3.93
N GLY A 546 24.66 16.05 -3.55
CA GLY A 546 25.28 17.36 -3.73
C GLY A 546 26.67 17.50 -3.13
N GLN A 547 27.03 16.67 -2.15
CA GLN A 547 28.37 16.62 -1.56
C GLN A 547 29.49 16.38 -2.58
N ARG A 548 29.17 15.89 -3.78
CA ARG A 548 30.14 15.76 -4.88
C ARG A 548 30.52 17.11 -5.51
N TRP A 549 29.62 18.09 -5.46
CA TRP A 549 29.81 19.45 -5.98
C TRP A 549 30.17 20.48 -4.91
N TRP A 550 29.67 20.31 -3.69
CA TRP A 550 29.86 21.28 -2.62
C TRP A 550 31.35 21.58 -2.36
N ASP A 551 31.69 22.87 -2.44
CA ASP A 551 33.03 23.43 -2.31
C ASP A 551 33.04 24.69 -1.42
N GLY A 552 31.91 25.00 -0.78
CA GLY A 552 31.71 26.19 0.05
C GLY A 552 31.49 27.50 -0.73
N LEU A 553 31.49 27.46 -2.07
CA LEU A 553 31.44 28.66 -2.92
C LEU A 553 30.13 28.85 -3.68
N GLY A 554 29.24 27.85 -3.70
CA GLY A 554 27.96 27.96 -4.39
C GLY A 554 28.12 28.23 -5.88
N GLY A 555 27.32 29.12 -6.48
CA GLY A 555 27.30 29.31 -7.96
C GLY A 555 27.97 30.57 -8.49
N ILE A 556 28.40 31.49 -7.62
CA ILE A 556 28.73 32.87 -8.02
C ILE A 556 30.20 33.21 -7.78
N THR A 557 30.80 32.71 -6.70
CA THR A 557 32.16 33.12 -6.26
C THR A 557 33.29 32.27 -6.89
N GLY A 558 33.04 31.66 -8.05
CA GLY A 558 33.93 30.66 -8.64
C GLY A 558 33.77 29.28 -7.97
N GLY A 559 34.62 28.32 -8.35
CA GLY A 559 34.53 26.93 -7.90
C GLY A 559 33.97 25.98 -8.96
N LYS A 560 33.45 24.84 -8.53
CA LYS A 560 32.84 23.83 -9.42
C LYS A 560 31.54 24.36 -10.01
N THR A 561 31.28 24.06 -11.29
CA THR A 561 29.97 24.30 -11.89
C THR A 561 28.96 23.29 -11.35
N LYS A 562 27.87 23.77 -10.75
CA LYS A 562 26.86 22.95 -10.05
C LYS A 562 25.53 22.99 -10.81
N PRO A 563 24.83 21.86 -10.98
CA PRO A 563 23.54 21.86 -11.65
C PRO A 563 22.49 22.53 -10.76
N ALA A 564 21.84 23.56 -11.29
CA ALA A 564 20.87 24.38 -10.60
C ALA A 564 19.80 24.90 -11.58
N PRO A 565 18.51 24.88 -11.22
CA PRO A 565 17.94 24.30 -10.00
C PRO A 565 18.01 22.76 -10.00
N PHE A 566 17.77 22.15 -8.84
CA PHE A 566 17.50 20.71 -8.76
C PHE A 566 16.27 20.40 -9.61
N ILE A 567 15.15 21.08 -9.36
CA ILE A 567 13.92 20.92 -10.11
C ILE A 567 13.41 22.25 -10.64
N TYR A 568 13.16 22.30 -11.94
CA TYR A 568 12.47 23.41 -12.59
C TYR A 568 11.01 23.03 -12.82
N MET A 569 10.09 23.84 -12.30
CA MET A 569 8.66 23.66 -12.45
C MET A 569 8.02 24.83 -13.21
N GLN A 570 7.20 24.49 -14.20
CA GLN A 570 6.30 25.42 -14.87
C GLN A 570 4.95 24.71 -15.06
N LEU A 571 4.08 24.86 -14.07
CA LEU A 571 2.87 24.07 -13.91
C LEU A 571 1.61 24.94 -13.90
N GLU A 572 0.53 24.41 -14.44
CA GLU A 572 -0.79 25.05 -14.43
C GLU A 572 -1.85 24.12 -13.84
N ASN A 573 -2.71 24.60 -12.94
CA ASN A 573 -3.79 23.84 -12.30
C ASN A 573 -3.32 22.50 -11.71
N SER A 574 -2.20 22.51 -10.98
CA SER A 574 -1.49 21.27 -10.61
C SER A 574 -1.26 21.15 -9.10
N PHE A 575 -1.00 19.92 -8.66
CA PHE A 575 -0.71 19.58 -7.26
C PHE A 575 0.67 18.92 -7.16
N VAL A 576 1.46 19.31 -6.15
CA VAL A 576 2.77 18.72 -5.86
C VAL A 576 2.83 18.39 -4.37
N ASN A 577 2.80 17.10 -4.02
CA ASN A 577 2.61 16.67 -2.64
C ASN A 577 3.65 15.66 -2.19
N ASP A 578 3.98 15.67 -0.90
CA ASP A 578 4.68 14.57 -0.24
C ASP A 578 6.02 14.21 -0.90
N LEU A 579 6.82 15.21 -1.30
CA LEU A 579 8.13 14.99 -1.94
C LEU A 579 9.29 15.22 -0.97
N ILE A 580 10.29 14.34 -1.03
CA ILE A 580 11.52 14.45 -0.23
C ILE A 580 12.70 14.66 -1.18
N PHE A 581 13.33 15.83 -1.09
CA PHE A 581 14.56 16.18 -1.79
C PHE A 581 15.73 16.16 -0.81
N LYS A 582 16.83 15.52 -1.22
CA LYS A 582 18.03 15.43 -0.39
C LYS A 582 19.27 15.91 -1.14
N ASN A 583 20.15 16.59 -0.43
CA ASN A 583 21.49 16.97 -0.89
C ASN A 583 21.48 17.59 -2.31
N ALA A 584 20.72 18.67 -2.50
CA ALA A 584 20.77 19.45 -3.73
C ALA A 584 22.19 20.00 -3.98
N PRO A 585 22.74 19.92 -5.21
CA PRO A 585 24.03 20.53 -5.52
C PRO A 585 24.07 22.05 -5.31
N MET A 586 22.94 22.73 -5.50
CA MET A 586 22.73 24.18 -5.32
C MET A 586 21.23 24.46 -5.08
N THR A 587 20.62 25.47 -5.70
CA THR A 587 19.20 25.84 -5.51
C THR A 587 18.28 24.67 -5.82
N VAL A 588 17.23 24.46 -5.00
CA VAL A 588 16.39 23.27 -5.08
C VAL A 588 15.25 23.46 -6.05
N MET A 589 14.24 24.26 -5.72
CA MET A 589 13.02 24.38 -6.53
C MET A 589 12.92 25.75 -7.20
N ALA A 590 12.97 25.77 -8.54
CA ALA A 590 12.56 26.95 -9.30
C ALA A 590 11.10 26.81 -9.72
N ILE A 591 10.22 27.58 -9.10
CA ILE A 591 8.78 27.67 -9.38
C ILE A 591 8.58 28.90 -10.25
N ASN A 592 8.57 28.71 -11.56
CA ASN A 592 8.60 29.82 -12.51
C ASN A 592 7.46 29.73 -13.52
N ALA A 593 6.73 30.84 -13.69
CA ALA A 593 5.58 30.92 -14.58
C ALA A 593 4.47 29.88 -14.27
N CYS A 594 4.28 29.58 -12.98
CA CYS A 594 3.24 28.67 -12.51
C CYS A 594 1.91 29.41 -12.29
N ARG A 595 0.79 28.72 -12.54
CA ARG A 595 -0.57 29.23 -12.29
C ARG A 595 -1.42 28.21 -11.57
N ASN A 596 -2.09 28.61 -10.49
CA ASN A 596 -2.96 27.72 -9.70
C ASN A 596 -2.21 26.44 -9.26
N LEU A 597 -1.10 26.63 -8.55
CA LEU A 597 -0.24 25.54 -8.07
C LEU A 597 -0.41 25.37 -6.57
N ILE A 598 -0.67 24.15 -6.13
CA ILE A 598 -0.68 23.79 -4.70
C ILE A 598 0.47 22.84 -4.44
N MET A 599 1.34 23.22 -3.52
CA MET A 599 2.47 22.43 -3.05
C MET A 599 2.29 22.16 -1.55
N ASN A 600 2.30 20.90 -1.16
CA ASN A 600 2.04 20.49 0.22
C ASN A 600 3.02 19.43 0.71
N ASN A 601 3.50 19.57 1.94
CA ASN A 601 4.35 18.56 2.60
C ASN A 601 5.61 18.24 1.78
N ILE A 602 6.35 19.27 1.40
CA ILE A 602 7.64 19.13 0.73
C ILE A 602 8.74 19.17 1.78
N ASP A 603 9.64 18.19 1.77
CA ASP A 603 10.79 18.11 2.66
C ASP A 603 12.08 18.32 1.86
N ILE A 604 12.80 19.40 2.13
CA ILE A 604 14.09 19.72 1.52
C ILE A 604 15.17 19.56 2.58
N ASP A 605 15.88 18.43 2.54
CA ASP A 605 16.97 18.10 3.47
C ASP A 605 18.34 18.25 2.81
N ASN A 606 18.92 19.44 2.99
CA ASN A 606 20.31 19.75 2.67
C ASN A 606 21.16 19.87 3.95
N ALA A 607 20.77 19.24 5.06
CA ALA A 607 21.46 19.38 6.35
C ALA A 607 22.96 19.01 6.29
N LEU A 608 23.31 18.03 5.44
CA LEU A 608 24.69 17.61 5.24
C LEU A 608 25.57 18.78 4.72
N GLY A 609 24.97 19.71 3.97
CA GLY A 609 25.62 20.90 3.44
C GLY A 609 26.26 21.78 4.52
N HIS A 610 25.69 21.82 5.73
CA HIS A 610 26.25 22.56 6.89
C HIS A 610 27.67 22.13 7.25
N THR A 611 28.02 20.86 7.03
CA THR A 611 29.34 20.30 7.36
C THR A 611 30.18 19.95 6.14
N LYS A 612 29.58 19.96 4.95
CA LYS A 612 30.23 19.54 3.69
C LYS A 612 30.36 20.68 2.66
N GLY A 613 30.09 21.92 3.05
CA GLY A 613 30.30 23.09 2.19
C GLY A 613 29.15 23.38 1.22
N GLY A 614 27.91 23.02 1.59
CA GLY A 614 26.72 23.45 0.87
C GLY A 614 26.60 24.98 0.93
N HIS A 615 26.27 25.60 -0.20
CA HIS A 615 26.11 27.05 -0.32
C HIS A 615 25.18 27.37 -1.49
N ASN A 616 24.36 28.41 -1.38
CA ASN A 616 23.27 28.72 -2.32
C ASN A 616 22.34 27.52 -2.55
N THR A 617 21.91 26.88 -1.47
CA THR A 617 21.00 25.72 -1.48
C THR A 617 19.55 26.13 -1.22
N ASP A 618 19.11 27.22 -1.86
CA ASP A 618 17.80 27.84 -1.70
C ASP A 618 16.66 26.83 -1.82
N GLY A 619 15.66 26.93 -0.94
CA GLY A 619 14.55 25.98 -0.88
C GLY A 619 13.56 26.18 -2.03
N PHE A 620 12.77 27.25 -1.94
CA PHE A 620 11.76 27.63 -2.92
C PHE A 620 12.09 28.98 -3.57
N ASP A 621 12.49 28.97 -4.84
CA ASP A 621 12.66 30.16 -5.67
C ASP A 621 11.39 30.39 -6.49
N VAL A 622 10.61 31.42 -6.18
CA VAL A 622 9.32 31.68 -6.84
C VAL A 622 9.40 32.95 -7.69
N ALA A 623 9.12 32.81 -8.99
CA ALA A 623 9.12 33.90 -9.95
C ALA A 623 7.94 33.80 -10.94
N HIS A 624 7.47 34.95 -11.43
CA HIS A 624 6.45 35.10 -12.47
C HIS A 624 5.19 34.24 -12.27
N SER A 625 4.82 33.93 -11.03
CA SER A 625 3.79 32.95 -10.72
C SER A 625 2.55 33.58 -10.10
N GLU A 626 1.38 32.98 -10.33
CA GLU A 626 0.09 33.47 -9.84
C GLU A 626 -0.71 32.36 -9.16
N ASN A 627 -1.35 32.67 -8.02
CA ASN A 627 -2.16 31.72 -7.26
C ASN A 627 -1.35 30.47 -6.84
N VAL A 628 -0.21 30.66 -6.18
CA VAL A 628 0.64 29.57 -5.68
C VAL A 628 0.47 29.42 -4.17
N ARG A 629 0.30 28.20 -3.68
CA ARG A 629 0.26 27.88 -2.25
C ARG A 629 1.33 26.86 -1.92
N ILE A 630 2.20 27.17 -0.96
CA ILE A 630 3.24 26.27 -0.45
C ILE A 630 3.00 26.07 1.04
N THR A 631 2.62 24.86 1.45
CA THR A 631 2.17 24.57 2.82
C THR A 631 2.80 23.34 3.43
N ASN A 632 2.84 23.30 4.77
CA ASN A 632 3.23 22.13 5.57
C ASN A 632 4.62 21.57 5.23
N SER A 633 5.53 22.41 4.75
CA SER A 633 6.83 22.01 4.20
C SER A 633 7.98 22.30 5.17
N ARG A 634 9.07 21.55 5.04
CA ARG A 634 10.29 21.73 5.83
C ARG A 634 11.48 21.98 4.89
N VAL A 635 12.33 22.94 5.27
CA VAL A 635 13.56 23.26 4.54
C VAL A 635 14.70 23.33 5.53
N ASN A 636 15.72 22.50 5.34
CA ASN A 636 16.98 22.57 6.07
C ASN A 636 18.12 22.79 5.07
N ASN A 637 18.61 24.01 4.97
CA ASN A 637 19.55 24.42 3.91
C ASN A 637 20.55 25.48 4.40
N GLN A 638 21.31 26.08 3.47
CA GLN A 638 22.36 27.07 3.75
C GLN A 638 22.09 28.43 3.09
N ASP A 639 20.87 28.67 2.59
CA ASP A 639 20.49 29.94 1.96
C ASP A 639 18.98 30.22 2.16
N ASP A 640 18.37 31.08 1.35
CA ASP A 640 16.95 31.47 1.48
C ASP A 640 16.04 30.21 1.51
N CYS A 641 15.17 30.13 2.51
CA CYS A 641 14.14 29.08 2.61
C CYS A 641 13.06 29.29 1.54
N LEU A 642 12.67 30.56 1.37
CA LEU A 642 11.84 31.06 0.29
C LEU A 642 12.53 32.32 -0.27
N ALA A 643 12.73 32.37 -1.58
CA ALA A 643 13.12 33.57 -2.31
C ALA A 643 12.03 33.88 -3.35
N LEU A 644 11.11 34.79 -3.00
CA LEU A 644 10.01 35.19 -3.86
C LEU A 644 10.37 36.47 -4.61
N SER A 645 10.70 36.37 -5.90
CA SER A 645 11.19 37.49 -6.71
C SER A 645 10.14 38.18 -7.57
N SER A 646 9.08 37.46 -7.97
CA SER A 646 7.95 38.04 -8.69
C SER A 646 6.72 37.13 -8.65
N GLY A 647 5.54 37.73 -8.63
CA GLY A 647 4.28 36.99 -8.66
C GLY A 647 3.14 37.67 -7.92
N LYS A 648 1.97 37.02 -7.98
CA LYS A 648 0.72 37.53 -7.42
C LYS A 648 -0.07 36.45 -6.68
N ASN A 649 -0.68 36.80 -5.54
CA ASN A 649 -1.53 35.90 -4.76
C ASN A 649 -0.79 34.61 -4.38
N ILE A 650 0.31 34.77 -3.63
CA ILE A 650 1.17 33.67 -3.20
C ILE A 650 1.02 33.49 -1.69
N VAL A 651 0.78 32.25 -1.27
CA VAL A 651 0.65 31.87 0.16
C VAL A 651 1.78 30.91 0.52
N PHE A 652 2.54 31.24 1.55
CA PHE A 652 3.56 30.39 2.14
C PHE A 652 3.21 30.19 3.61
N SER A 653 2.64 29.04 3.98
CA SER A 653 2.09 28.88 5.33
C SER A 653 2.34 27.54 6.01
N ASN A 654 2.48 27.56 7.33
CA ASN A 654 2.79 26.38 8.14
C ASN A 654 4.08 25.67 7.68
N ASN A 655 5.12 26.44 7.38
CA ASN A 655 6.40 25.91 6.92
C ASN A 655 7.50 26.11 7.98
N GLU A 656 8.45 25.18 8.06
CA GLU A 656 9.63 25.27 8.93
C GLU A 656 10.89 25.49 8.09
N CYS A 657 11.59 26.59 8.37
CA CYS A 657 12.86 26.96 7.74
C CYS A 657 13.99 26.80 8.75
N ARG A 658 15.03 26.05 8.42
CA ARG A 658 16.15 25.73 9.32
C ARG A 658 17.51 25.93 8.68
N GLY A 659 18.42 26.58 9.40
CA GLY A 659 19.85 26.63 9.06
C GLY A 659 20.28 27.63 7.97
N GLY A 660 19.34 28.20 7.22
CA GLY A 660 19.62 29.05 6.06
C GLY A 660 19.50 30.56 6.32
N HIS A 661 18.99 31.31 5.33
CA HIS A 661 18.83 32.76 5.34
C HIS A 661 17.37 33.23 5.54
N GLY A 662 16.50 32.34 6.03
CA GLY A 662 15.12 32.68 6.38
C GLY A 662 14.21 32.88 5.17
N ILE A 663 13.16 33.70 5.36
CA ILE A 663 12.11 33.90 4.35
C ILE A 663 12.30 35.27 3.68
N ALA A 664 12.55 35.28 2.37
CA ALA A 664 12.84 36.47 1.60
C ALA A 664 11.78 36.78 0.53
N VAL A 665 11.31 38.03 0.52
CA VAL A 665 10.55 38.65 -0.57
C VAL A 665 11.46 39.65 -1.28
N ILE A 666 11.58 39.55 -2.59
CA ILE A 666 12.55 40.26 -3.42
C ILE A 666 11.81 41.04 -4.48
N GLY A 667 12.10 42.33 -4.62
CA GLY A 667 11.50 43.17 -5.67
C GLY A 667 12.54 43.92 -6.50
N GLY A 668 12.14 44.41 -7.67
CA GLY A 668 12.97 45.32 -8.46
C GLY A 668 13.84 44.65 -9.53
N PHE A 669 13.52 43.43 -9.96
CA PHE A 669 14.07 42.85 -11.18
C PHE A 669 13.41 43.47 -12.43
N ASP A 670 13.72 44.75 -12.68
CA ASP A 670 13.33 45.56 -13.85
C ASP A 670 12.04 45.15 -14.58
N GLY A 671 10.90 45.46 -13.96
CA GLY A 671 9.56 45.20 -14.51
C GLY A 671 8.78 44.12 -13.74
N ASP A 672 9.49 43.34 -12.93
CA ASP A 672 8.93 42.34 -12.04
C ASP A 672 8.25 42.96 -10.82
N ASN A 673 7.04 42.47 -10.54
CA ASN A 673 6.19 42.94 -9.45
C ASN A 673 5.88 41.80 -8.48
N VAL A 674 5.80 42.17 -7.20
CA VAL A 674 5.36 41.29 -6.13
C VAL A 674 4.10 41.87 -5.50
N GLU A 675 3.00 41.13 -5.55
CA GLU A 675 1.69 41.59 -5.08
C GLU A 675 0.91 40.49 -4.34
N ASP A 676 0.17 40.85 -3.30
CA ASP A 676 -0.75 39.92 -2.60
C ASP A 676 -0.02 38.68 -2.05
N ILE A 677 0.95 38.89 -1.18
CA ILE A 677 1.75 37.81 -0.58
C ILE A 677 1.35 37.62 0.87
N LEU A 678 1.08 36.36 1.25
CA LEU A 678 0.79 35.97 2.62
C LEU A 678 1.79 34.91 3.09
N ILE A 679 2.61 35.26 4.06
CA ILE A 679 3.52 34.37 4.77
C ILE A 679 2.96 34.18 6.17
N LYS A 680 2.55 32.96 6.53
CA LYS A 680 1.75 32.74 7.74
C LYS A 680 2.10 31.48 8.53
N ASP A 681 2.10 31.55 9.86
CA ASP A 681 2.25 30.38 10.74
C ASP A 681 3.58 29.63 10.50
N CYS A 682 4.66 30.37 10.18
CA CYS A 682 5.96 29.79 9.84
C CYS A 682 6.93 29.81 11.02
N LYS A 683 7.88 28.87 11.01
CA LYS A 683 8.99 28.81 11.98
C LYS A 683 10.32 29.02 11.27
N VAL A 684 11.16 29.90 11.81
CA VAL A 684 12.51 30.17 11.30
C VAL A 684 13.52 29.88 12.41
N ILE A 685 14.22 28.75 12.30
CA ILE A 685 15.01 28.15 13.38
C ILE A 685 16.48 28.08 12.99
N ASN A 686 17.40 28.60 13.82
CA ASN A 686 18.84 28.56 13.55
C ASN A 686 19.24 29.14 12.18
N ASN A 687 18.51 30.13 11.65
CA ASN A 687 18.86 30.81 10.40
C ASN A 687 19.71 32.05 10.69
N ASN A 688 20.48 32.53 9.71
CA ASN A 688 21.17 33.82 9.82
C ASN A 688 20.18 34.97 9.90
N ILE A 689 19.12 34.92 9.08
CA ILE A 689 18.10 35.96 9.00
C ILE A 689 16.74 35.33 9.26
N GLY A 690 15.86 36.06 9.96
CA GLY A 690 14.48 35.62 10.21
C GLY A 690 13.59 35.82 8.98
N VAL A 691 13.12 37.04 8.78
CA VAL A 691 12.35 37.44 7.59
C VAL A 691 12.97 38.65 6.91
N ARG A 692 12.83 38.71 5.59
CA ARG A 692 13.50 39.71 4.76
C ARG A 692 12.61 40.22 3.62
N VAL A 693 12.58 41.52 3.43
CA VAL A 693 12.13 42.17 2.19
C VAL A 693 13.32 42.92 1.60
N LYS A 694 13.73 42.60 0.38
CA LYS A 694 14.89 43.23 -0.29
C LYS A 694 14.49 43.74 -1.67
N THR A 695 14.88 44.96 -2.03
CA THR A 695 14.74 45.47 -3.41
C THR A 695 16.08 45.74 -4.05
N ILE A 696 16.16 45.49 -5.37
CA ILE A 696 17.38 45.67 -6.15
C ILE A 696 17.74 47.15 -6.27
N LEU A 697 19.02 47.47 -6.06
CA LEU A 697 19.58 48.81 -6.22
C LEU A 697 19.45 49.25 -7.69
N GLY A 698 18.75 50.36 -7.91
CA GLY A 698 18.46 50.89 -9.25
C GLY A 698 17.35 50.16 -9.99
N GLY A 699 16.82 49.08 -9.42
CA GLY A 699 15.81 48.23 -10.02
C GLY A 699 14.43 48.87 -10.08
N LYS A 700 13.61 48.43 -11.04
CA LYS A 700 12.23 48.89 -11.26
C LYS A 700 11.19 47.81 -10.96
N GLY A 701 10.03 48.20 -10.45
CA GLY A 701 8.90 47.31 -10.14
C GLY A 701 8.15 47.81 -8.92
N TYR A 702 7.48 46.94 -8.19
CA TYR A 702 6.96 47.25 -6.85
C TYR A 702 6.82 45.99 -5.97
N VAL A 703 6.83 46.22 -4.65
CA VAL A 703 6.42 45.23 -3.64
C VAL A 703 5.20 45.79 -2.93
N LYS A 704 4.05 45.13 -3.05
CA LYS A 704 2.77 45.67 -2.60
C LYS A 704 1.92 44.60 -1.90
N ARG A 705 1.30 44.95 -0.77
CA ARG A 705 0.40 44.05 0.00
C ARG A 705 1.10 42.72 0.34
N VAL A 706 2.18 42.83 1.10
CA VAL A 706 2.93 41.68 1.64
C VAL A 706 2.64 41.60 3.13
N THR A 707 2.19 40.43 3.59
CA THR A 707 1.85 40.17 4.99
C THR A 707 2.69 39.03 5.52
N PHE A 708 3.42 39.28 6.61
CA PHE A 708 3.99 38.27 7.49
C PHE A 708 3.10 38.21 8.72
N ASP A 709 2.51 37.06 9.00
CA ASP A 709 1.56 36.88 10.11
C ASP A 709 1.90 35.63 10.92
N ASN A 710 2.14 35.78 12.22
CA ASN A 710 2.51 34.68 13.11
C ASN A 710 3.77 33.92 12.63
N VAL A 711 4.92 34.59 12.69
CA VAL A 711 6.23 33.98 12.36
C VAL A 711 7.05 33.83 13.65
N GLU A 712 7.37 32.59 14.00
CA GLU A 712 8.24 32.27 15.15
C GLU A 712 9.70 32.29 14.71
N LEU A 713 10.52 33.10 15.36
CA LEU A 713 11.96 33.14 15.21
C LEU A 713 12.61 32.41 16.38
N LYS A 714 13.46 31.44 16.10
CA LYS A 714 14.21 30.71 17.11
C LYS A 714 15.69 30.72 16.79
N ASP A 715 16.48 31.28 17.70
CA ASP A 715 17.95 31.27 17.62
C ASP A 715 18.50 31.83 16.30
N VAL A 716 17.87 32.91 15.79
CA VAL A 716 18.35 33.61 14.59
C VAL A 716 19.67 34.32 14.87
N SER A 717 20.70 34.12 14.04
CA SER A 717 22.08 34.51 14.42
C SER A 717 22.50 35.92 14.02
N GLU A 718 21.98 36.50 12.94
CA GLU A 718 22.39 37.82 12.45
C GLU A 718 21.29 38.87 12.59
N ILE A 719 20.16 38.74 11.90
CA ILE A 719 19.10 39.76 11.93
C ILE A 719 17.70 39.13 11.95
N GLY A 720 16.85 39.53 12.89
CA GLY A 720 15.47 39.05 12.99
C GLY A 720 14.60 39.46 11.80
N VAL A 721 14.46 40.78 11.56
CA VAL A 721 13.66 41.34 10.47
C VAL A 721 14.49 42.34 9.66
N VAL A 722 14.54 42.14 8.34
CA VAL A 722 15.29 43.01 7.41
C VAL A 722 14.36 43.57 6.35
N VAL A 723 14.37 44.89 6.13
CA VAL A 723 13.68 45.54 5.00
C VAL A 723 14.65 46.51 4.32
N ILE A 724 15.20 46.16 3.16
CA ILE A 724 16.29 46.92 2.53
C ILE A 724 16.01 47.24 1.06
N GLY A 725 16.44 48.41 0.61
CA GLY A 725 16.19 48.92 -0.75
C GLY A 725 17.43 49.17 -1.59
N ASN A 726 18.57 48.62 -1.19
CA ASN A 726 19.89 48.87 -1.77
C ASN A 726 20.64 47.57 -2.12
N TYR A 727 19.92 46.49 -2.44
CA TYR A 727 20.54 45.19 -2.67
C TYR A 727 21.21 45.12 -4.06
N TYR A 728 22.51 44.84 -4.12
CA TYR A 728 23.28 44.85 -5.38
C TYR A 728 23.67 43.43 -5.80
N GLY A 729 22.66 42.69 -6.27
CA GLY A 729 22.82 41.29 -6.69
C GLY A 729 23.51 40.46 -5.61
N ASN A 730 24.56 39.74 -5.99
CA ASN A 730 25.27 38.84 -5.07
C ASN A 730 26.29 39.53 -4.16
N ASN A 731 26.46 40.85 -4.28
CA ASN A 731 27.40 41.62 -3.45
C ASN A 731 26.74 42.16 -2.18
N GLY A 732 25.50 41.76 -1.92
CA GLY A 732 24.72 42.24 -0.78
C GLY A 732 24.32 43.71 -0.90
N PRO A 733 23.93 44.36 0.22
CA PRO A 733 23.55 45.76 0.23
C PRO A 733 24.73 46.69 -0.11
N LYS A 734 24.53 47.63 -1.03
CA LYS A 734 25.53 48.63 -1.47
C LYS A 734 24.91 50.02 -1.63
N GLY A 735 25.61 51.05 -1.18
CA GLY A 735 25.20 52.44 -1.38
C GLY A 735 23.83 52.79 -0.77
N GLU A 736 23.25 53.87 -1.27
CA GLU A 736 21.95 54.38 -0.83
C GLU A 736 20.78 53.66 -1.53
N PRO A 737 19.66 53.42 -0.81
CA PRO A 737 18.50 52.78 -1.41
C PRO A 737 17.84 53.66 -2.47
N THR A 738 17.31 53.02 -3.50
CA THR A 738 16.69 53.70 -4.66
C THR A 738 15.17 53.67 -4.63
N LYS A 739 14.52 54.62 -5.31
CA LYS A 739 13.05 54.75 -5.35
C LYS A 739 12.34 53.92 -6.43
N GLY A 740 13.07 53.18 -7.27
CA GLY A 740 12.52 52.50 -8.44
C GLY A 740 11.59 51.32 -8.12
N CYS A 741 11.64 50.79 -6.90
CA CYS A 741 10.79 49.69 -6.43
C CYS A 741 10.19 50.03 -5.04
N PRO A 742 9.05 50.73 -4.99
CA PRO A 742 8.42 51.09 -3.72
C PRO A 742 7.89 49.85 -2.99
N ILE A 743 7.97 49.89 -1.66
CA ILE A 743 7.42 48.88 -0.75
C ILE A 743 6.21 49.47 -0.03
N THR A 744 5.00 49.00 -0.38
CA THR A 744 3.73 49.57 0.09
C THR A 744 2.82 48.51 0.71
N ASN A 745 2.03 48.88 1.71
CA ASN A 745 1.13 47.96 2.42
C ASN A 745 1.87 46.71 2.96
N LEU A 746 3.01 46.90 3.62
CA LEU A 746 3.75 45.83 4.28
C LEU A 746 3.19 45.63 5.70
N VAL A 747 2.76 44.42 6.01
CA VAL A 747 2.23 44.06 7.33
C VAL A 747 3.18 43.06 7.98
N MET A 748 3.79 43.46 9.08
CA MET A 748 4.52 42.59 10.00
C MET A 748 3.64 42.39 11.23
N ASN A 749 2.98 41.23 11.37
CA ASN A 749 2.09 40.94 12.47
C ASN A 749 2.53 39.69 13.23
N ASN A 750 2.62 39.81 14.56
CA ASN A 750 2.98 38.70 15.45
C ASN A 750 4.27 37.95 15.05
N ILE A 751 5.31 38.69 14.65
CA ILE A 751 6.66 38.11 14.50
C ILE A 751 7.30 38.08 15.88
N HIS A 752 7.60 36.89 16.40
CA HIS A 752 7.96 36.70 17.80
C HIS A 752 9.09 35.68 17.99
N GLY A 753 9.67 35.64 19.20
CA GLY A 753 10.72 34.67 19.56
C GLY A 753 12.06 35.35 19.85
N ASN A 754 13.19 34.76 19.45
CA ASN A 754 14.52 35.27 19.81
C ASN A 754 15.51 35.37 18.63
N VAL A 755 16.34 36.41 18.72
CA VAL A 755 17.59 36.58 17.96
C VAL A 755 18.73 36.42 18.96
N LEU A 756 19.84 35.79 18.55
CA LEU A 756 21.03 35.65 19.38
C LEU A 756 21.56 37.03 19.83
N ASN A 757 22.21 37.09 20.99
CA ASN A 757 22.64 38.36 21.59
C ASN A 757 23.61 39.17 20.71
N ASN A 758 24.38 38.49 19.84
CA ASN A 758 25.29 39.08 18.86
C ASN A 758 24.61 39.44 17.53
N GLY A 759 23.31 39.21 17.38
CA GLY A 759 22.51 39.63 16.25
C GLY A 759 21.79 40.96 16.49
N THR A 760 20.97 41.38 15.54
CA THR A 760 20.17 42.61 15.54
C THR A 760 18.69 42.27 15.41
N LYS A 761 17.80 42.93 16.16
CA LYS A 761 16.35 42.67 16.04
C LYS A 761 15.79 43.08 14.67
N HIS A 762 15.96 44.35 14.31
CA HIS A 762 15.39 44.93 13.10
C HIS A 762 16.41 45.79 12.35
N TRP A 763 16.39 45.71 11.03
CA TRP A 763 17.11 46.63 10.15
C TRP A 763 16.24 47.04 8.96
N VAL A 764 15.88 48.33 8.91
CA VAL A 764 15.09 48.94 7.83
C VAL A 764 15.95 49.98 7.12
N TYR A 765 16.24 49.79 5.84
CA TYR A 765 17.07 50.70 5.04
C TYR A 765 16.52 50.85 3.63
N VAL A 766 15.47 51.65 3.48
CA VAL A 766 14.77 51.88 2.20
C VAL A 766 14.71 53.38 1.88
N ALA A 767 14.46 53.71 0.61
CA ALA A 767 14.33 55.11 0.19
C ALA A 767 13.08 55.75 0.79
N GLU A 768 11.96 55.03 0.73
CA GLU A 768 10.65 55.44 1.26
C GLU A 768 9.73 54.20 1.35
N GLY A 769 9.19 53.93 2.54
CA GLY A 769 8.09 52.99 2.73
C GLY A 769 6.77 53.72 2.97
N SER A 770 5.64 53.14 2.58
CA SER A 770 4.31 53.69 2.87
C SER A 770 3.32 52.62 3.34
N ASP A 771 2.40 53.01 4.23
CA ASP A 771 1.26 52.19 4.67
C ASP A 771 1.64 50.89 5.36
N TRP A 772 2.72 50.90 6.16
CA TRP A 772 3.15 49.70 6.90
C TRP A 772 2.43 49.55 8.23
N THR A 773 2.20 48.30 8.64
CA THR A 773 1.78 47.92 9.99
C THR A 773 2.86 47.05 10.62
N TRP A 774 3.19 47.31 11.89
CA TRP A 774 4.31 46.64 12.56
C TRP A 774 3.95 46.21 13.98
N ASN A 775 4.00 44.91 14.23
CA ASN A 775 3.77 44.28 15.51
C ASN A 775 4.75 43.09 15.63
N THR A 776 5.84 43.31 16.35
CA THR A 776 6.90 42.32 16.57
C THR A 776 7.27 42.23 18.05
N ASN A 777 7.56 41.04 18.55
CA ASN A 777 7.96 40.75 19.92
C ASN A 777 9.21 39.84 19.93
N ILE A 778 10.37 40.44 19.64
CA ILE A 778 11.63 39.73 19.46
C ILE A 778 12.56 40.00 20.65
N GLN A 779 13.02 38.94 21.30
CA GLN A 779 13.98 38.98 22.40
C GLN A 779 15.43 38.85 21.89
N GLY A 780 16.40 39.29 22.70
CA GLY A 780 17.82 39.28 22.34
C GLY A 780 18.16 40.34 21.28
N GLY A 781 19.13 40.06 20.41
CA GLY A 781 19.49 40.96 19.30
C GLY A 781 20.08 42.31 19.74
N ASN A 782 21.07 42.29 20.64
CA ASN A 782 21.63 43.50 21.27
C ASN A 782 22.77 44.16 20.48
N ARG A 783 23.15 43.62 19.32
CA ARG A 783 24.24 44.17 18.52
C ARG A 783 23.78 45.48 17.86
N PRO A 784 24.52 46.59 18.03
CA PRO A 784 24.27 47.80 17.28
C PRO A 784 24.54 47.56 15.78
N TRP A 785 23.68 48.12 14.93
CA TRP A 785 23.79 48.02 13.47
C TRP A 785 23.66 49.39 12.83
N GLN A 786 23.66 49.43 11.48
CA GLN A 786 23.40 50.66 10.74
C GLN A 786 22.04 51.26 11.12
N PRO A 787 21.95 52.60 11.21
CA PRO A 787 20.71 53.27 11.57
C PRO A 787 19.63 53.00 10.52
N CYS A 788 18.40 52.84 10.98
CA CYS A 788 17.27 52.67 10.08
C CYS A 788 16.95 53.94 9.30
N LYS A 789 16.46 53.75 8.07
CA LYS A 789 16.07 54.80 7.14
C LYS A 789 14.83 54.39 6.35
N GLY A 790 13.95 55.36 6.09
CA GLY A 790 12.78 55.18 5.23
C GLY A 790 11.56 54.55 5.91
N ILE A 791 11.54 54.51 7.25
CA ILE A 791 10.37 54.06 8.03
C ILE A 791 9.20 55.05 7.84
N PRO A 792 7.96 54.57 7.60
CA PRO A 792 6.78 55.43 7.48
C PRO A 792 6.54 56.30 8.73
N LYS A 793 5.99 57.51 8.52
CA LYS A 793 5.68 58.43 9.63
C LYS A 793 4.68 57.81 10.60
N GLY A 794 4.94 57.94 11.90
CA GLY A 794 4.08 57.41 12.98
C GLY A 794 4.37 55.96 13.38
N LEU A 795 5.27 55.27 12.67
CA LEU A 795 5.69 53.91 13.02
C LEU A 795 6.99 53.95 13.84
N ASN A 796 6.99 53.33 15.02
CA ASN A 796 8.20 53.20 15.84
C ASN A 796 8.72 51.76 15.77
N ILE A 797 9.91 51.57 15.23
CA ILE A 797 10.58 50.27 15.12
C ILE A 797 11.87 50.34 15.92
N GLU A 798 12.08 49.37 16.82
CA GLU A 798 13.31 49.24 17.61
C GLU A 798 14.47 48.79 16.72
N CYS A 799 15.15 49.75 16.12
CA CYS A 799 16.31 49.54 15.27
C CYS A 799 17.60 49.44 16.10
N GLY A 800 18.58 48.67 15.61
CA GLY A 800 19.92 48.65 16.19
C GLY A 800 20.53 50.06 16.16
N THR A 801 20.63 50.73 17.30
CA THR A 801 21.21 52.07 17.38
C THR A 801 22.73 51.97 17.43
N ASN A 802 23.44 52.75 16.62
CA ASN A 802 24.88 52.97 16.81
C ASN A 802 25.13 53.45 18.25
N LYS A 803 25.79 52.64 19.07
CA LYS A 803 26.69 53.23 20.07
C LYS A 803 27.88 53.75 19.28
N VAL A 804 27.83 55.04 18.95
CA VAL A 804 29.04 55.78 18.63
C VAL A 804 29.91 55.69 19.89
N GLY A 805 31.01 54.96 19.77
CA GLY A 805 32.09 54.89 20.76
C GLY A 805 33.39 55.17 20.02
#